data_AF-A0A0U2VUI3-F1
#
_entry.id   AF-A0A0U2VUI3-F1
#
_cell.length_a   1.000
_cell.length_b   1.000
_cell.length_c   1.000
_cell.angle_alpha   90.00
_cell.angle_beta   90.00
_cell.angle_gamma   90.00
#
_symmetry.space_group_name_H-M   'P 1'
#
loop_
_entity.id
_entity.type
_entity.pdbx_description
1 polymer ?
#
loop_
_entity_poly.entity_id
_entity_poly.type
_entity_poly.pdbx_seq_one_letter_code
_entity_poly.pdbx_strand_id
1 'polypeptide(L)'
;MAVKARISNGGSAKGYVLLLALMVLIAAGASGLYWWKSESTKAYEGRTGVPQKLTDVKTVEVPKDSYDVIVAGTDPEGVAAAVSASRNGLKTLLVDGHNREILGGLMSLGWLNSLDMNYEPDKGVLHKREILNKGIFAEWYAKIEGDSFDVITAANAFNELVANEKNVDVLLKVKEMEPVVSESGSTSTVTGLKITLADGTVKTVQTKALIDATQDADMAAAAGVPYTTGREDLGDQKSRMAVTLVFRLKNITPEVWQKMAQRLQNDNDPGTGINEMSAWGYKDMKDYPPMNKERVAMRGLNIGRQNDGTMLINALQIFGIDGTDPKSKEEAFQLGKEELPHIVDYMKKKYPEFAGIELDATAPELYVRETRHIQGEYRLSIIDVLENRDQWDRIAFGSYPVDIQRMSPADTGAVVTVPQQYAVPFRSIVPLKVDGLLVVGRSASFDTLPHGTARVIPVGMATGEAAGAAVKIAKEKGLTFRQMAANKDAITLLQETLNNQGMVLQPFSIKPQPFMEHKAYDGLKVAVSLGLATGGYDNNFALDDKSNQQRVANMLEGMRKFKPETLSGSPSAALGKDTDPKNLPVSIEQAAYMVALMLKVDATRENAVEVLQSRGFLKPETVEAIANKQELTNGDTYLMIRDVYNAVKDLK
;
A
#
# COMPACT_ATOMS: atom_id res chain seq x y z
N MET A 1 7.17 -16.23 88.81
CA MET A 1 7.89 -15.28 87.93
C MET A 1 7.07 -15.10 86.67
N ALA A 2 6.51 -13.90 86.48
CA ALA A 2 5.73 -13.55 85.29
C ALA A 2 6.61 -12.77 84.32
N VAL A 3 6.70 -13.22 83.07
CA VAL A 3 7.18 -12.38 81.95
C VAL A 3 6.11 -12.42 80.87
N LYS A 4 5.30 -11.36 80.83
CA LYS A 4 4.46 -10.99 79.69
C LYS A 4 5.39 -10.44 78.61
N ALA A 5 5.57 -11.15 77.50
CA ALA A 5 6.11 -10.57 76.28
C ALA A 5 4.97 -9.94 75.48
N ARG A 6 4.96 -8.60 75.44
CA ARG A 6 4.09 -7.80 74.56
C ARG A 6 4.52 -7.98 73.11
N ILE A 7 3.60 -8.37 72.25
CA ILE A 7 3.72 -8.18 70.80
C ILE A 7 3.55 -6.67 70.55
N SER A 8 4.62 -5.98 70.15
CA SER A 8 4.53 -4.60 69.68
C SER A 8 4.13 -4.59 68.20
N ASN A 9 2.84 -4.46 67.93
CA ASN A 9 2.35 -3.96 66.64
C ASN A 9 2.69 -2.48 66.56
N GLY A 10 3.84 -2.16 65.96
CA GLY A 10 4.35 -0.81 65.81
C GLY A 10 4.87 -0.58 64.41
N GLY A 11 4.00 -0.65 63.39
CA GLY A 11 4.31 -0.02 62.12
C GLY A 11 4.56 1.46 62.38
N SER A 12 5.77 1.96 62.13
CA SER A 12 6.08 3.36 62.37
C SER A 12 5.14 4.25 61.56
N ALA A 13 4.73 5.40 62.10
CA ALA A 13 3.90 6.37 61.37
C ALA A 13 4.51 6.72 59.98
N LYS A 14 5.85 6.70 59.87
CA LYS A 14 6.57 6.86 58.60
C LYS A 14 6.31 5.74 57.60
N GLY A 15 6.19 4.48 58.06
CA GLY A 15 5.86 3.33 57.23
C GLY A 15 4.45 3.41 56.67
N TYR A 16 3.46 3.81 57.49
CA TYR A 16 2.09 4.03 57.03
C TYR A 16 1.99 5.22 56.07
N VAL A 17 2.72 6.32 56.32
CA VAL A 17 2.78 7.47 55.40
C VAL A 17 3.41 7.09 54.06
N LEU A 18 4.47 6.28 54.04
CA LEU A 18 5.08 5.79 52.80
C LEU A 18 4.13 4.89 52.00
N LEU A 19 3.40 4.02 52.70
CA LEU A 19 2.43 3.11 52.09
C LEU A 19 1.23 3.88 51.53
N LEU A 20 0.77 4.93 52.24
CA LEU A 20 -0.27 5.84 51.75
C LEU A 20 0.21 6.63 50.53
N ALA A 21 1.43 7.16 50.56
CA ALA A 21 2.02 7.89 49.43
C ALA A 21 2.17 6.99 48.19
N LEU A 22 2.58 5.73 48.38
CA LEU A 22 2.67 4.75 47.31
C LEU A 22 1.28 4.42 46.73
N MET A 23 0.27 4.22 47.58
CA MET A 23 -1.11 3.99 47.12
C MET A 23 -1.68 5.20 46.36
N VAL A 24 -1.39 6.42 46.80
CA VAL A 24 -1.78 7.65 46.10
C VAL A 24 -1.07 7.75 44.75
N LEU A 25 0.22 7.43 44.67
CA LEU A 25 0.96 7.42 43.40
C LEU A 25 0.44 6.34 42.44
N ILE A 26 0.11 5.14 42.93
CA ILE A 26 -0.50 4.08 42.13
C ILE A 26 -1.90 4.49 41.66
N ALA A 27 -2.73 5.06 42.53
CA ALA A 27 -4.06 5.55 42.18
C ALA A 27 -4.00 6.72 41.19
N ALA A 28 -3.05 7.65 41.35
CA ALA A 28 -2.81 8.74 40.41
C ALA A 28 -2.29 8.22 39.07
N GLY A 29 -1.38 7.23 39.07
CA GLY A 29 -0.90 6.55 37.86
C GLY A 29 -2.02 5.81 37.14
N ALA A 30 -2.86 5.05 37.86
CA ALA A 30 -4.00 4.35 37.31
C ALA A 30 -5.08 5.31 36.79
N SER A 31 -5.34 6.41 37.50
CA SER A 31 -6.27 7.46 37.06
C SER A 31 -5.74 8.21 35.84
N GLY A 32 -4.43 8.47 35.81
CA GLY A 32 -3.74 9.06 34.65
C GLY A 32 -3.78 8.14 33.43
N LEU A 33 -3.56 6.83 33.61
CA LEU A 33 -3.71 5.82 32.56
C LEU A 33 -5.16 5.69 32.08
N TYR A 34 -6.14 5.71 33.00
CA TYR A 34 -7.55 5.68 32.66
C TYR A 34 -7.99 6.93 31.89
N TRP A 35 -7.57 8.11 32.35
CA TRP A 35 -7.84 9.38 31.67
C TRP A 35 -7.16 9.43 30.31
N TRP A 36 -5.90 8.99 30.19
CA TRP A 36 -5.17 8.88 28.92
C TRP A 36 -5.88 7.92 27.94
N LYS A 37 -6.29 6.74 28.41
CA LYS A 37 -7.06 5.79 27.60
C LYS A 37 -8.41 6.37 27.17
N SER A 38 -9.13 7.04 28.09
CA SER A 38 -10.44 7.66 27.81
C SER A 38 -10.35 8.85 26.86
N GLU A 39 -9.30 9.67 26.94
CA GLU A 39 -9.13 10.81 26.04
C GLU A 39 -8.71 10.33 24.65
N SER A 40 -7.96 9.22 24.57
CA SER A 40 -7.55 8.61 23.30
C SER A 40 -8.72 8.06 22.46
N THR A 41 -9.87 7.76 23.08
CA THR A 41 -11.08 7.24 22.44
C THR A 41 -12.14 8.31 22.12
N LYS A 42 -11.99 9.55 22.62
CA LYS A 42 -12.96 10.65 22.39
C LYS A 42 -12.84 11.33 21.02
N ALA A 43 -11.85 10.97 20.21
CA ALA A 43 -11.54 11.65 18.96
C ALA A 43 -12.41 11.24 17.76
N TYR A 44 -13.22 10.18 17.91
CA TYR A 44 -14.05 9.65 16.81
C TYR A 44 -15.53 9.99 17.01
N GLU A 45 -16.17 10.54 15.97
CA GLU A 45 -17.61 10.79 15.92
C GLU A 45 -18.40 9.51 15.58
N GLY A 46 -17.76 8.54 14.91
CA GLY A 46 -18.33 7.23 14.61
C GLY A 46 -18.63 6.44 15.88
N ARG A 47 -19.81 5.81 15.95
CA ARG A 47 -20.27 5.07 17.14
C ARG A 47 -20.45 3.59 16.82
N THR A 48 -19.57 2.76 17.37
CA THR A 48 -19.67 1.30 17.33
C THR A 48 -21.07 0.82 17.72
N GLY A 49 -21.66 -0.03 16.89
CA GLY A 49 -22.95 -0.67 17.15
C GLY A 49 -24.17 0.23 16.96
N VAL A 50 -24.02 1.42 16.37
CA VAL A 50 -25.12 2.31 16.00
C VAL A 50 -25.22 2.36 14.46
N PRO A 51 -26.12 1.58 13.83
CA PRO A 51 -26.22 1.56 12.38
C PRO A 51 -26.74 2.90 11.85
N GLN A 52 -26.17 3.34 10.73
CA GLN A 52 -26.62 4.55 10.03
C GLN A 52 -27.41 4.20 8.78
N LYS A 53 -28.33 5.07 8.39
CA LYS A 53 -28.91 5.02 7.04
C LYS A 53 -27.92 5.68 6.08
N LEU A 54 -27.73 5.07 4.91
CA LEU A 54 -26.99 5.71 3.82
C LEU A 54 -27.67 7.01 3.41
N THR A 55 -26.88 8.08 3.32
CA THR A 55 -27.32 9.40 2.88
C THR A 55 -27.14 9.53 1.39
N ASP A 56 -28.21 9.89 0.68
CA ASP A 56 -28.16 10.08 -0.77
C ASP A 56 -27.16 11.19 -1.15
N VAL A 57 -26.35 10.91 -2.17
CA VAL A 57 -25.42 11.90 -2.72
C VAL A 57 -26.19 12.82 -3.66
N LYS A 58 -26.08 14.14 -3.44
CA LYS A 58 -26.69 15.13 -4.33
C LYS A 58 -25.87 15.23 -5.61
N THR A 59 -26.43 14.74 -6.71
CA THR A 59 -25.83 14.83 -8.04
C THR A 59 -26.55 15.89 -8.88
N VAL A 60 -25.81 16.62 -9.70
CA VAL A 60 -26.39 17.45 -10.77
C VAL A 60 -26.84 16.55 -11.92
N GLU A 61 -27.85 16.98 -12.69
CA GLU A 61 -28.32 16.23 -13.87
C GLU A 61 -27.42 16.48 -15.08
N VAL A 62 -26.97 17.72 -15.27
CA VAL A 62 -26.14 18.14 -16.39
C VAL A 62 -25.00 19.01 -15.86
N PRO A 63 -23.73 18.71 -16.19
CA PRO A 63 -22.61 19.54 -15.75
C PRO A 63 -22.62 20.89 -16.47
N LYS A 64 -21.90 21.88 -15.93
CA LYS A 64 -21.64 23.17 -16.61
C LYS A 64 -20.78 22.95 -17.85
N ASP A 65 -20.67 23.97 -18.71
CA ASP A 65 -19.84 23.89 -19.93
C ASP A 65 -18.34 23.96 -19.64
N SER A 66 -17.96 24.54 -18.50
CA SER A 66 -16.57 24.61 -18.06
C SER A 66 -16.44 24.62 -16.53
N TYR A 67 -15.31 24.10 -16.07
CA TYR A 67 -14.88 24.11 -14.68
C TYR A 67 -13.41 24.52 -14.58
N ASP A 68 -13.02 25.05 -13.42
CA ASP A 68 -11.61 25.33 -13.15
C ASP A 68 -10.80 24.03 -13.06
N VAL A 69 -11.42 22.98 -12.53
CA VAL A 69 -10.88 21.63 -12.44
C VAL A 69 -11.99 20.58 -12.57
N ILE A 70 -11.66 19.47 -13.23
CA ILE A 70 -12.47 18.24 -13.20
C ILE A 70 -11.68 17.18 -12.43
N VAL A 71 -12.33 16.48 -11.52
CA VAL A 71 -11.80 15.31 -10.81
C VAL A 71 -12.57 14.09 -11.29
N ALA A 72 -11.90 13.19 -12.00
CA ALA A 72 -12.50 11.96 -12.51
C ALA A 72 -12.19 10.81 -11.54
N GLY A 73 -13.24 10.20 -10.97
CA GLY A 73 -13.16 9.13 -9.97
C GLY A 73 -13.54 9.60 -8.57
N THR A 74 -14.39 8.81 -7.88
CA THR A 74 -14.92 9.11 -6.54
C THR A 74 -14.37 8.22 -5.42
N ASP A 75 -13.23 7.59 -5.67
CA ASP A 75 -12.44 6.94 -4.62
C ASP A 75 -11.91 8.00 -3.63
N PRO A 76 -11.42 7.63 -2.43
CA PRO A 76 -11.11 8.60 -1.36
C PRO A 76 -10.16 9.73 -1.78
N GLU A 77 -9.16 9.43 -2.59
CA GLU A 77 -8.25 10.41 -3.20
C GLU A 77 -8.95 11.43 -4.11
N GLY A 78 -9.97 11.01 -4.87
CA GLY A 78 -10.77 11.89 -5.71
C GLY A 78 -11.68 12.80 -4.88
N VAL A 79 -12.26 12.27 -3.81
CA VAL A 79 -13.01 13.08 -2.83
C VAL A 79 -12.10 14.13 -2.20
N ALA A 80 -10.91 13.74 -1.74
CA ALA A 80 -9.94 14.67 -1.15
C ALA A 80 -9.49 15.76 -2.15
N ALA A 81 -9.25 15.39 -3.40
CA ALA A 81 -8.89 16.34 -4.46
C ALA A 81 -10.00 17.35 -4.75
N ALA A 82 -11.25 16.90 -4.84
CA ALA A 82 -12.39 17.78 -5.11
C ALA A 82 -12.66 18.76 -3.95
N VAL A 83 -12.59 18.27 -2.71
CA VAL A 83 -12.75 19.08 -1.50
C VAL A 83 -11.62 20.12 -1.41
N SER A 84 -10.36 19.71 -1.59
CA SER A 84 -9.22 20.62 -1.59
C SER A 84 -9.33 21.70 -2.67
N ALA A 85 -9.70 21.32 -3.90
CA ALA A 85 -9.90 22.29 -4.97
C ALA A 85 -10.97 23.33 -4.65
N SER A 86 -12.13 22.89 -4.12
CA SER A 86 -13.20 23.79 -3.69
C SER A 86 -12.77 24.75 -2.58
N ARG A 87 -12.06 24.25 -1.56
CA ARG A 87 -11.53 25.07 -0.45
C ARG A 87 -10.51 26.11 -0.90
N ASN A 88 -9.79 25.83 -1.98
CA ASN A 88 -8.91 26.76 -2.67
C ASN A 88 -9.65 27.69 -3.66
N GLY A 89 -10.99 27.65 -3.68
CA GLY A 89 -11.86 28.56 -4.43
C GLY A 89 -12.10 28.17 -5.89
N LEU A 90 -11.78 26.94 -6.29
CA LEU A 90 -11.95 26.46 -7.66
C LEU A 90 -13.36 25.91 -7.88
N LYS A 91 -13.98 26.27 -9.02
CA LYS A 91 -15.20 25.60 -9.50
C LYS A 91 -14.83 24.19 -9.95
N THR A 92 -15.36 23.20 -9.25
CA THR A 92 -14.93 21.82 -9.33
C THR A 92 -16.07 20.92 -9.79
N LEU A 93 -15.77 20.02 -10.74
CA LEU A 93 -16.66 18.90 -11.08
C LEU A 93 -16.03 17.62 -10.54
N LEU A 94 -16.71 16.93 -9.61
CA LEU A 94 -16.38 15.57 -9.21
C LEU A 94 -17.27 14.60 -9.98
N VAL A 95 -16.69 13.72 -10.80
CA VAL A 95 -17.45 12.87 -11.72
C VAL A 95 -17.01 11.40 -11.63
N ASP A 96 -17.96 10.47 -11.72
CA ASP A 96 -17.69 9.02 -11.69
C ASP A 96 -18.34 8.28 -12.87
N GLY A 97 -17.53 7.47 -13.56
CA GLY A 97 -17.91 6.69 -14.74
C GLY A 97 -18.21 5.21 -14.48
N HIS A 98 -18.31 4.77 -13.21
CA HIS A 98 -18.55 3.36 -12.85
C HIS A 98 -20.02 3.08 -12.49
N ASN A 99 -20.94 3.95 -12.89
CA ASN A 99 -22.36 3.85 -12.55
C ASN A 99 -22.62 3.79 -11.03
N ARG A 100 -21.82 4.48 -10.23
CA ARG A 100 -21.95 4.51 -8.76
C ARG A 100 -23.05 5.46 -8.30
N GLU A 101 -23.58 5.17 -7.11
CA GLU A 101 -24.56 6.04 -6.41
C GLU A 101 -23.99 6.63 -5.11
N ILE A 102 -22.81 6.16 -4.70
CA ILE A 102 -22.17 6.51 -3.42
C ILE A 102 -20.71 6.90 -3.66
N LEU A 103 -20.18 7.74 -2.77
CA LEU A 103 -18.77 8.14 -2.76
C LEU A 103 -17.93 7.16 -1.94
N GLY A 104 -16.61 7.16 -2.17
CA GLY A 104 -15.62 6.39 -1.40
C GLY A 104 -15.11 5.14 -2.11
N GLY A 105 -15.60 4.81 -3.30
CA GLY A 105 -15.03 3.79 -4.18
C GLY A 105 -14.73 2.47 -3.49
N LEU A 106 -13.46 2.01 -3.48
CA LEU A 106 -13.06 0.76 -2.83
C LEU A 106 -13.47 0.64 -1.35
N MET A 107 -13.56 1.74 -0.61
CA MET A 107 -13.96 1.71 0.81
C MET A 107 -15.46 1.38 0.96
N SER A 108 -16.30 1.98 0.11
CA SER A 108 -17.76 1.86 0.20
C SER A 108 -18.34 0.70 -0.63
N LEU A 109 -17.78 0.44 -1.82
CA LEU A 109 -18.27 -0.54 -2.80
C LEU A 109 -17.35 -1.76 -2.94
N GLY A 110 -16.04 -1.59 -2.72
CA GLY A 110 -15.10 -2.71 -2.59
C GLY A 110 -15.15 -3.36 -1.20
N TRP A 111 -15.87 -2.74 -0.26
CA TRP A 111 -15.94 -3.13 1.15
C TRP A 111 -14.57 -3.30 1.82
N LEU A 112 -13.59 -2.49 1.41
CA LEU A 112 -12.28 -2.42 2.05
C LEU A 112 -12.39 -1.68 3.38
N ASN A 113 -13.00 -2.28 4.40
CA ASN A 113 -13.35 -1.57 5.64
C ASN A 113 -12.28 -1.61 6.73
N SER A 114 -11.01 -1.77 6.34
CA SER A 114 -9.85 -1.71 7.21
C SER A 114 -8.74 -0.91 6.53
N LEU A 115 -8.16 0.04 7.26
CA LEU A 115 -7.14 0.95 6.76
C LEU A 115 -5.74 0.40 7.01
N ASP A 116 -4.94 0.44 5.95
CA ASP A 116 -3.49 0.30 6.03
C ASP A 116 -2.91 1.65 6.48
N MET A 117 -2.76 1.82 7.80
CA MET A 117 -2.43 3.10 8.43
C MET A 117 -0.96 3.49 8.33
N ASN A 118 -0.72 4.80 8.32
CA ASN A 118 0.61 5.40 8.28
C ASN A 118 0.77 6.30 9.51
N TYR A 119 1.68 5.91 10.40
CA TYR A 119 1.98 6.65 11.62
C TYR A 119 3.41 7.16 11.60
N GLU A 120 3.66 8.25 12.30
CA GLU A 120 5.00 8.80 12.47
C GLU A 120 5.94 7.79 13.16
N PRO A 121 7.27 7.95 13.05
CA PRO A 121 8.22 7.09 13.76
C PRO A 121 7.94 7.04 15.26
N ASP A 122 8.16 5.88 15.88
CA ASP A 122 8.02 5.73 17.33
C ASP A 122 9.05 6.59 18.06
N LYS A 123 8.59 7.40 19.02
CA LYS A 123 9.41 8.31 19.83
C LYS A 123 9.56 7.81 21.28
N GLY A 124 9.09 6.59 21.57
CA GLY A 124 9.26 5.91 22.85
C GLY A 124 7.95 5.55 23.55
N VAL A 125 8.05 4.80 24.65
CA VAL A 125 6.93 4.08 25.31
C VAL A 125 5.77 4.97 25.75
N LEU A 126 6.01 6.25 26.08
CA LEU A 126 4.97 7.19 26.51
C LEU A 126 4.38 8.02 25.36
N HIS A 127 4.96 7.93 24.15
CA HIS A 127 4.53 8.70 22.99
C HIS A 127 3.44 7.95 22.22
N LYS A 128 2.26 8.56 22.10
CA LYS A 128 1.23 8.04 21.20
C LYS A 128 1.58 8.47 19.79
N ARG A 129 1.87 7.52 18.90
CA ARG A 129 2.13 7.80 17.49
C ARG A 129 0.92 8.49 16.87
N GLU A 130 1.16 9.61 16.18
CA GLU A 130 0.15 10.29 15.37
C GLU A 130 0.13 9.77 13.93
N ILE A 131 -1.02 9.91 13.27
CA ILE A 131 -1.14 9.67 11.83
C ILE A 131 -0.29 10.68 11.05
N LEU A 132 0.40 10.21 10.02
CA LEU A 132 1.29 11.06 9.22
C LEU A 132 0.51 12.02 8.32
N ASN A 133 -0.42 11.48 7.55
CA ASN A 133 -1.23 12.27 6.63
C ASN A 133 -2.43 12.82 7.40
N LYS A 134 -2.39 14.13 7.68
CA LYS A 134 -3.48 14.87 8.32
C LYS A 134 -4.39 15.52 7.25
N GLY A 135 -4.81 16.77 7.43
CA GLY A 135 -5.70 17.45 6.48
C GLY A 135 -7.05 16.75 6.32
N ILE A 136 -7.52 16.64 5.07
CA ILE A 136 -8.83 16.06 4.73
C ILE A 136 -8.93 14.60 5.16
N PHE A 137 -7.84 13.82 5.12
CA PHE A 137 -7.85 12.46 5.64
C PHE A 137 -8.20 12.44 7.13
N ALA A 138 -7.60 13.31 7.94
CA ALA A 138 -7.88 13.36 9.38
C ALA A 138 -9.33 13.79 9.68
N GLU A 139 -9.89 14.71 8.88
CA GLU A 139 -11.30 15.10 8.99
C GLU A 139 -12.25 13.92 8.72
N TRP A 140 -12.00 13.15 7.65
CA TRP A 140 -12.77 11.95 7.35
C TRP A 140 -12.56 10.87 8.42
N TYR A 141 -11.32 10.63 8.82
CA TYR A 141 -10.93 9.61 9.78
C TYR A 141 -11.52 9.87 11.17
N ALA A 142 -11.70 11.14 11.55
CA ALA A 142 -12.41 11.50 12.79
C ALA A 142 -13.90 11.14 12.77
N LYS A 143 -14.50 10.90 11.60
CA LYS A 143 -15.94 10.62 11.44
C LYS A 143 -16.30 9.14 11.45
N ILE A 144 -15.31 8.26 11.41
CA ILE A 144 -15.48 6.80 11.38
C ILE A 144 -15.04 6.17 12.71
N GLU A 145 -15.28 4.87 12.88
CA GLU A 145 -15.08 4.16 14.14
C GLU A 145 -13.60 3.81 14.45
N GLY A 146 -12.67 4.14 13.55
CA GLY A 146 -11.22 3.94 13.69
C GLY A 146 -10.61 3.24 12.47
N ASP A 147 -9.54 2.47 12.70
CA ASP A 147 -8.79 1.77 11.64
C ASP A 147 -9.63 0.70 10.89
N SER A 148 -10.77 0.29 11.46
CA SER A 148 -11.81 -0.44 10.76
C SER A 148 -13.17 0.15 11.11
N PHE A 149 -14.11 0.08 10.18
CA PHE A 149 -15.32 0.89 10.24
C PHE A 149 -16.52 0.25 9.54
N ASP A 150 -17.69 0.82 9.78
CA ASP A 150 -18.90 0.53 9.02
C ASP A 150 -18.87 1.25 7.66
N VAL A 151 -19.11 0.52 6.57
CA VAL A 151 -18.96 1.10 5.22
C VAL A 151 -19.99 2.19 4.93
N ILE A 152 -21.15 2.17 5.60
CA ILE A 152 -22.17 3.21 5.48
C ILE A 152 -21.75 4.45 6.27
N THR A 153 -21.18 4.30 7.46
CA THR A 153 -20.56 5.42 8.21
C THR A 153 -19.50 6.10 7.35
N ALA A 154 -18.58 5.33 6.76
CA ALA A 154 -17.54 5.84 5.88
C ALA A 154 -18.08 6.56 4.62
N ALA A 155 -19.06 5.96 3.94
CA ALA A 155 -19.70 6.56 2.76
C ALA A 155 -20.41 7.89 3.11
N ASN A 156 -21.10 7.94 4.25
CA ASN A 156 -21.73 9.15 4.76
C ASN A 156 -20.70 10.24 5.06
N ALA A 157 -19.55 9.89 5.65
CA ALA A 157 -18.48 10.85 5.93
C ALA A 157 -17.88 11.44 4.64
N PHE A 158 -17.71 10.64 3.57
CA PHE A 158 -17.30 11.17 2.27
C PHE A 158 -18.35 12.11 1.66
N ASN A 159 -19.63 11.73 1.73
CA ASN A 159 -20.73 12.56 1.26
C ASN A 159 -20.79 13.89 2.02
N GLU A 160 -20.63 13.87 3.35
CA GLU A 160 -20.62 15.08 4.18
C GLU A 160 -19.47 16.03 3.80
N LEU A 161 -18.25 15.50 3.60
CA LEU A 161 -17.11 16.30 3.17
C LEU A 161 -17.42 17.05 1.87
N VAL A 162 -17.97 16.36 0.87
CA VAL A 162 -18.31 16.99 -0.42
C VAL A 162 -19.52 17.92 -0.31
N ALA A 163 -20.55 17.53 0.42
CA ALA A 163 -21.79 18.32 0.54
C ALA A 163 -21.57 19.65 1.29
N ASN A 164 -20.54 19.75 2.12
CA ASN A 164 -20.16 20.99 2.80
C ASN A 164 -19.43 21.98 1.87
N GLU A 165 -19.04 21.55 0.67
CA GLU A 165 -18.28 22.35 -0.29
C GLU A 165 -19.18 23.06 -1.30
N LYS A 166 -19.15 24.39 -1.31
CA LYS A 166 -20.06 25.21 -2.14
C LYS A 166 -19.70 25.24 -3.63
N ASN A 167 -18.47 24.88 -3.98
CA ASN A 167 -17.96 24.99 -5.35
C ASN A 167 -17.81 23.62 -6.04
N VAL A 168 -18.34 22.54 -5.45
CA VAL A 168 -18.32 21.20 -6.05
C VAL A 168 -19.69 20.89 -6.65
N ASP A 169 -19.72 20.65 -7.97
CA ASP A 169 -20.81 19.89 -8.58
C ASP A 169 -20.40 18.42 -8.58
N VAL A 170 -21.28 17.53 -8.11
CA VAL A 170 -21.08 16.08 -8.20
C VAL A 170 -21.91 15.55 -9.36
N LEU A 171 -21.32 14.73 -10.22
CA LEU A 171 -21.99 14.07 -11.33
C LEU A 171 -21.73 12.56 -11.27
N LEU A 172 -22.70 11.81 -10.76
CA LEU A 172 -22.63 10.35 -10.69
C LEU A 172 -23.38 9.70 -11.86
N LYS A 173 -23.25 8.37 -11.99
CA LYS A 173 -23.92 7.57 -13.03
C LYS A 173 -23.56 7.96 -14.47
N VAL A 174 -22.37 8.50 -14.68
CA VAL A 174 -21.85 8.68 -16.03
C VAL A 174 -21.56 7.31 -16.63
N LYS A 175 -21.91 7.12 -17.90
CA LYS A 175 -21.67 5.87 -18.63
C LYS A 175 -20.22 5.77 -19.13
N GLU A 176 -19.72 6.86 -19.69
CA GLU A 176 -18.39 6.90 -20.31
C GLU A 176 -17.76 8.29 -20.12
N MET A 177 -16.44 8.29 -19.98
CA MET A 177 -15.62 9.49 -19.87
C MET A 177 -14.41 9.36 -20.80
N GLU A 178 -14.12 10.41 -21.56
CA GLU A 178 -12.97 10.46 -22.47
C GLU A 178 -12.25 11.82 -22.33
N PRO A 179 -10.93 11.86 -22.08
CA PRO A 179 -10.20 13.12 -22.01
C PRO A 179 -10.19 13.80 -23.38
N VAL A 180 -10.39 15.13 -23.39
CA VAL A 180 -10.22 15.94 -24.60
C VAL A 180 -8.78 16.42 -24.66
N VAL A 181 -8.03 15.91 -25.63
CA VAL A 181 -6.60 16.15 -25.76
C VAL A 181 -6.31 17.06 -26.95
N SER A 182 -5.54 18.11 -26.72
CA SER A 182 -4.95 18.94 -27.78
C SER A 182 -3.49 18.56 -27.94
N GLU A 183 -3.08 18.20 -29.16
CA GLU A 183 -1.69 17.89 -29.48
C GLU A 183 -0.90 19.17 -29.76
N SER A 184 0.34 19.24 -29.29
CA SER A 184 1.28 20.34 -29.55
C SER A 184 2.71 19.80 -29.67
N GLY A 185 3.09 19.39 -30.89
CA GLY A 185 4.41 18.83 -31.14
C GLY A 185 4.62 17.49 -30.44
N SER A 186 5.65 17.39 -29.58
CA SER A 186 5.95 16.17 -28.80
C SER A 186 5.20 16.06 -27.47
N THR A 187 4.35 17.03 -27.15
CA THR A 187 3.59 17.07 -25.90
C THR A 187 2.12 17.27 -26.19
N SER A 188 1.27 16.62 -25.42
CA SER A 188 -0.18 16.78 -25.48
C SER A 188 -0.67 17.52 -24.26
N THR A 189 -1.86 18.14 -24.33
CA THR A 189 -2.47 18.83 -23.20
C THR A 189 -3.93 18.42 -23.08
N VAL A 190 -4.35 18.00 -21.89
CA VAL A 190 -5.76 17.81 -21.59
C VAL A 190 -6.43 19.18 -21.44
N THR A 191 -7.53 19.37 -22.17
CA THR A 191 -8.28 20.64 -22.28
C THR A 191 -9.77 20.49 -21.92
N GLY A 192 -10.19 19.29 -21.55
CA GLY A 192 -11.57 19.00 -21.19
C GLY A 192 -11.82 17.52 -20.95
N LEU A 193 -13.08 17.21 -20.68
CA LEU A 193 -13.60 15.85 -20.54
C LEU A 193 -14.89 15.73 -21.35
N LYS A 194 -14.96 14.74 -22.23
CA LYS A 194 -16.19 14.33 -22.90
C LYS A 194 -16.88 13.29 -22.03
N ILE A 195 -18.16 13.53 -21.72
CA ILE A 195 -18.95 12.79 -20.74
C ILE A 195 -20.21 12.28 -21.44
N THR A 196 -20.46 10.98 -21.37
CA THR A 196 -21.73 10.36 -21.79
C THR A 196 -22.61 10.15 -20.57
N LEU A 197 -23.68 10.94 -20.46
CA LEU A 197 -24.63 10.90 -19.33
C LEU A 197 -25.46 9.60 -19.34
N ALA A 198 -26.17 9.35 -18.23
CA ALA A 198 -26.99 8.15 -18.05
C ALA A 198 -28.06 7.97 -19.15
N ASP A 199 -28.63 9.06 -19.66
CA ASP A 199 -29.60 9.08 -20.76
C ASP A 199 -28.98 8.91 -22.16
N GLY A 200 -27.64 8.88 -22.25
CA GLY A 200 -26.89 8.80 -23.51
C GLY A 200 -26.50 10.16 -24.09
N THR A 201 -26.88 11.28 -23.47
CA THR A 201 -26.46 12.62 -23.89
C THR A 201 -24.95 12.77 -23.74
N VAL A 202 -24.29 13.22 -24.80
CA VAL A 202 -22.84 13.49 -24.79
C VAL A 202 -22.58 14.97 -24.58
N LYS A 203 -21.77 15.30 -23.58
CA LYS A 203 -21.36 16.67 -23.27
C LYS A 203 -19.84 16.79 -23.18
N THR A 204 -19.29 17.77 -23.87
CA THR A 204 -17.88 18.14 -23.72
C THR A 204 -17.76 19.29 -22.72
N VAL A 205 -17.07 19.03 -21.62
CA VAL A 205 -16.84 19.99 -20.53
C VAL A 205 -15.40 20.48 -20.60
N GLN A 206 -15.19 21.79 -20.67
CA GLN A 206 -13.85 22.37 -20.78
C GLN A 206 -13.18 22.50 -19.41
N THR A 207 -11.88 22.22 -19.35
CA THR A 207 -11.05 22.52 -18.17
C THR A 207 -9.58 22.66 -18.56
N LYS A 208 -8.79 23.37 -17.75
CA LYS A 208 -7.32 23.41 -17.89
C LYS A 208 -6.61 22.45 -16.92
N ALA A 209 -7.37 21.76 -16.07
CA ALA A 209 -6.85 20.84 -15.08
C ALA A 209 -7.82 19.65 -14.92
N LEU A 210 -7.36 18.46 -15.31
CA LEU A 210 -8.00 17.20 -14.99
C LEU A 210 -7.17 16.52 -13.88
N ILE A 211 -7.81 16.10 -12.80
CA ILE A 211 -7.22 15.20 -11.81
C ILE A 211 -7.82 13.82 -12.06
N ASP A 212 -7.00 12.89 -12.53
CA ASP A 212 -7.37 11.50 -12.69
C ASP A 212 -7.18 10.78 -11.35
N ALA A 213 -8.31 10.52 -10.70
CA ALA A 213 -8.46 9.71 -9.50
C ALA A 213 -9.27 8.44 -9.81
N THR A 214 -9.36 8.04 -11.08
CA THR A 214 -9.94 6.75 -11.46
C THR A 214 -9.03 5.64 -10.96
N GLN A 215 -9.62 4.50 -10.58
CA GLN A 215 -8.87 3.43 -9.95
C GLN A 215 -7.72 2.90 -10.83
N ASP A 216 -7.89 2.93 -12.15
CA ASP A 216 -6.96 2.36 -13.13
C ASP A 216 -6.27 3.44 -14.00
N ALA A 217 -6.37 4.71 -13.60
CA ALA A 217 -5.88 5.88 -14.35
C ALA A 217 -6.33 5.88 -15.82
N ASP A 218 -7.63 5.64 -16.02
CA ASP A 218 -8.24 5.51 -17.34
C ASP A 218 -8.14 6.80 -18.16
N MET A 219 -8.18 7.98 -17.50
CA MET A 219 -8.05 9.25 -18.22
C MET A 219 -6.61 9.47 -18.66
N ALA A 220 -5.62 9.15 -17.82
CA ALA A 220 -4.21 9.25 -18.17
C ALA A 220 -3.85 8.28 -19.30
N ALA A 221 -4.30 7.03 -19.20
CA ALA A 221 -4.08 6.03 -20.24
C ALA A 221 -4.73 6.46 -21.58
N ALA A 222 -5.99 6.93 -21.55
CA ALA A 222 -6.68 7.41 -22.74
C ALA A 222 -6.06 8.70 -23.32
N ALA A 223 -5.43 9.53 -22.49
CA ALA A 223 -4.72 10.73 -22.94
C ALA A 223 -3.33 10.44 -23.54
N GLY A 224 -2.88 9.18 -23.55
CA GLY A 224 -1.60 8.77 -24.12
C GLY A 224 -0.41 8.90 -23.16
N VAL A 225 -0.66 9.01 -21.85
CA VAL A 225 0.42 8.97 -20.86
C VAL A 225 1.06 7.57 -20.86
N PRO A 226 2.40 7.46 -20.91
CA PRO A 226 3.06 6.16 -20.80
C PRO A 226 2.87 5.55 -19.40
N TYR A 227 2.74 4.24 -19.32
CA TYR A 227 2.58 3.50 -18.06
C TYR A 227 3.20 2.10 -18.15
N THR A 228 3.43 1.47 -17.00
CA THR A 228 3.72 0.04 -16.88
C THR A 228 2.51 -0.67 -16.25
N THR A 229 2.35 -1.97 -16.47
CA THR A 229 1.30 -2.75 -15.81
C THR A 229 1.89 -3.77 -14.85
N GLY A 230 1.35 -3.85 -13.63
CA GLY A 230 1.81 -4.81 -12.62
C GLY A 230 3.32 -4.72 -12.41
N ARG A 231 4.04 -5.83 -12.68
CA ARG A 231 5.50 -5.97 -12.49
C ARG A 231 6.31 -5.83 -13.78
N GLU A 232 5.75 -5.18 -14.78
CA GLU A 232 6.43 -4.97 -16.06
C GLU A 232 7.76 -4.21 -15.92
N ASP A 233 7.89 -3.33 -14.93
CA ASP A 233 9.13 -2.65 -14.55
C ASP A 233 10.22 -3.60 -14.02
N LEU A 234 9.85 -4.80 -13.56
CA LEU A 234 10.76 -5.88 -13.22
C LEU A 234 10.94 -6.90 -14.36
N GLY A 235 10.39 -6.60 -15.54
CA GLY A 235 10.39 -7.49 -16.71
C GLY A 235 9.42 -8.67 -16.61
N ASP A 236 8.37 -8.55 -15.79
CA ASP A 236 7.30 -9.54 -15.65
C ASP A 236 5.94 -8.95 -16.01
N GLN A 237 5.55 -9.09 -17.27
CA GLN A 237 4.29 -8.55 -17.80
C GLN A 237 3.05 -9.42 -17.50
N LYS A 238 3.23 -10.62 -16.92
CA LYS A 238 2.14 -11.60 -16.76
C LYS A 238 1.65 -11.70 -15.33
N SER A 239 2.58 -11.60 -14.38
CA SER A 239 2.27 -11.70 -12.96
C SER A 239 1.43 -10.52 -12.49
N ARG A 240 0.35 -10.82 -11.77
CA ARG A 240 -0.58 -9.84 -11.20
C ARG A 240 -0.89 -10.23 -9.77
N MET A 241 -0.99 -9.27 -8.86
CA MET A 241 -1.46 -9.54 -7.50
C MET A 241 -2.91 -10.04 -7.53
N ALA A 242 -3.25 -10.90 -6.56
CA ALA A 242 -4.62 -11.39 -6.42
C ALA A 242 -5.63 -10.25 -6.20
N VAL A 243 -6.77 -10.37 -6.88
CA VAL A 243 -7.96 -9.58 -6.56
C VAL A 243 -8.72 -10.23 -5.43
N THR A 244 -9.49 -9.44 -4.68
CA THR A 244 -10.31 -9.95 -3.59
C THR A 244 -11.78 -9.63 -3.81
N LEU A 245 -12.62 -10.65 -3.67
CA LEU A 245 -14.05 -10.46 -3.47
C LEU A 245 -14.33 -10.47 -1.96
N VAL A 246 -14.49 -9.28 -1.38
CA VAL A 246 -14.92 -9.16 0.02
C VAL A 246 -16.36 -9.68 0.13
N PHE A 247 -16.64 -10.45 1.17
CA PHE A 247 -17.98 -10.99 1.42
C PHE A 247 -18.44 -10.67 2.83
N ARG A 248 -19.77 -10.60 3.01
CA ARG A 248 -20.42 -10.24 4.26
C ARG A 248 -21.07 -11.46 4.89
N LEU A 249 -20.89 -11.58 6.20
CA LEU A 249 -21.52 -12.58 7.03
C LEU A 249 -22.48 -11.91 8.01
N LYS A 250 -23.64 -12.51 8.24
CA LYS A 250 -24.64 -12.05 9.22
C LYS A 250 -24.71 -12.97 10.43
N ASN A 251 -25.55 -12.60 11.40
CA ASN A 251 -25.69 -13.21 12.71
C ASN A 251 -24.46 -12.98 13.61
N ILE A 252 -23.81 -11.81 13.49
CA ILE A 252 -22.65 -11.41 14.29
C ILE A 252 -23.13 -10.68 15.54
N THR A 253 -23.60 -11.47 16.51
CA THR A 253 -24.04 -10.97 17.81
C THR A 253 -22.84 -10.54 18.68
N PRO A 254 -23.05 -9.75 19.75
CA PRO A 254 -22.00 -9.49 20.73
C PRO A 254 -21.35 -10.76 21.29
N GLU A 255 -22.12 -11.85 21.50
CA GLU A 255 -21.55 -13.11 21.98
C GLU A 255 -20.60 -13.76 20.96
N VAL A 256 -20.93 -13.69 19.65
CA VAL A 256 -20.04 -14.18 18.59
C VAL A 256 -18.72 -13.40 18.60
N TRP A 257 -18.80 -12.07 18.65
CA TRP A 257 -17.60 -11.21 18.70
C TRP A 257 -16.74 -11.48 19.94
N GLN A 258 -17.37 -11.70 21.10
CA GLN A 258 -16.65 -12.05 22.33
C GLN A 258 -15.95 -13.42 22.23
N LYS A 259 -16.57 -14.42 21.60
CA LYS A 259 -15.91 -15.72 21.36
C LYS A 259 -14.72 -15.59 20.41
N MET A 260 -14.83 -14.78 19.36
CA MET A 260 -13.69 -14.45 18.49
C MET A 260 -12.56 -13.78 19.29
N ALA A 261 -12.91 -12.85 20.18
CA ALA A 261 -11.94 -12.18 21.04
C ALA A 261 -11.23 -13.17 21.97
N GLN A 262 -11.99 -14.07 22.61
CA GLN A 262 -11.42 -15.13 23.45
C GLN A 262 -10.47 -16.03 22.66
N ARG A 263 -10.79 -16.39 21.40
CA ARG A 263 -9.87 -17.18 20.57
C ARG A 263 -8.56 -16.43 20.32
N LEU A 264 -8.64 -15.24 19.73
CA LEU A 264 -7.48 -14.50 19.25
C LEU A 264 -6.60 -14.00 20.41
N GLN A 265 -7.18 -13.69 21.57
CA GLN A 265 -6.38 -13.31 22.76
C GLN A 265 -5.67 -14.50 23.42
N ASN A 266 -6.06 -15.74 23.09
CA ASN A 266 -5.50 -16.96 23.69
C ASN A 266 -4.75 -17.85 22.67
N ASP A 267 -4.50 -17.37 21.45
CA ASP A 267 -3.80 -18.14 20.42
C ASP A 267 -2.26 -18.06 20.53
N ASN A 268 -1.74 -17.20 21.40
CA ASN A 268 -0.31 -16.91 21.62
C ASN A 268 0.43 -16.43 20.35
N ASP A 269 -0.27 -15.81 19.40
CA ASP A 269 0.32 -15.28 18.18
C ASP A 269 0.34 -13.75 18.21
N PRO A 270 1.51 -13.10 18.33
CA PRO A 270 1.59 -11.63 18.36
C PRO A 270 1.16 -10.97 17.03
N GLY A 271 1.00 -11.75 15.96
CA GLY A 271 0.52 -11.30 14.66
C GLY A 271 -0.99 -11.45 14.48
N THR A 272 -1.75 -11.74 15.53
CA THR A 272 -3.22 -11.73 15.53
C THR A 272 -3.74 -10.66 16.48
N GLY A 273 -5.02 -10.31 16.35
CA GLY A 273 -5.62 -9.35 17.26
C GLY A 273 -7.05 -9.03 16.93
N ILE A 274 -7.69 -8.37 17.88
CA ILE A 274 -9.09 -7.97 17.80
C ILE A 274 -9.31 -6.73 18.66
N ASN A 275 -10.11 -5.81 18.14
CA ASN A 275 -10.64 -4.66 18.86
C ASN A 275 -12.16 -4.57 18.64
N GLU A 276 -12.76 -3.40 18.85
CA GLU A 276 -14.21 -3.23 18.72
C GLU A 276 -14.73 -3.44 17.30
N MET A 277 -13.93 -3.06 16.29
CA MET A 277 -14.32 -3.02 14.88
C MET A 277 -13.48 -3.91 13.96
N SER A 278 -12.32 -4.38 14.40
CA SER A 278 -11.36 -5.13 13.59
C SER A 278 -10.99 -6.44 14.25
N ALA A 279 -10.79 -7.49 13.45
CA ALA A 279 -10.12 -8.71 13.86
C ALA A 279 -9.23 -9.24 12.72
N TRP A 280 -7.99 -9.61 13.03
CA TRP A 280 -7.07 -10.22 12.08
C TRP A 280 -6.43 -11.47 12.68
N GLY A 281 -6.25 -12.50 11.86
CA GLY A 281 -5.69 -13.76 12.31
C GLY A 281 -6.26 -14.93 11.53
N TYR A 282 -6.67 -15.99 12.24
CA TYR A 282 -7.20 -17.22 11.62
C TYR A 282 -6.30 -17.71 10.48
N LYS A 283 -4.97 -17.72 10.73
CA LYS A 283 -3.96 -18.02 9.70
C LYS A 283 -4.14 -19.41 9.10
N ASP A 284 -4.80 -20.30 9.83
CA ASP A 284 -5.21 -21.64 9.43
C ASP A 284 -6.35 -21.64 8.39
N MET A 285 -6.98 -20.51 8.05
CA MET A 285 -7.89 -20.43 6.91
C MET A 285 -7.21 -20.68 5.57
N LYS A 286 -5.88 -20.52 5.49
CA LYS A 286 -5.09 -20.93 4.32
C LYS A 286 -5.21 -22.43 4.00
N ASP A 287 -5.63 -23.24 4.97
CA ASP A 287 -5.81 -24.68 4.82
C ASP A 287 -7.18 -25.05 4.23
N TYR A 288 -8.05 -24.05 3.97
CA TYR A 288 -9.28 -24.27 3.22
C TYR A 288 -8.95 -24.91 1.86
N PRO A 289 -9.55 -26.06 1.49
CA PRO A 289 -9.32 -26.71 0.20
C PRO A 289 -10.20 -26.07 -0.87
N PRO A 290 -9.66 -25.19 -1.75
CA PRO A 290 -10.48 -24.52 -2.75
C PRO A 290 -11.01 -25.49 -3.81
N MET A 291 -12.22 -25.21 -4.31
CA MET A 291 -12.83 -25.89 -5.44
C MET A 291 -11.99 -25.66 -6.70
N ASN A 292 -11.52 -24.42 -6.91
CA ASN A 292 -10.57 -24.07 -7.95
C ASN A 292 -9.15 -23.82 -7.38
N LYS A 293 -8.37 -24.89 -7.26
CA LYS A 293 -6.99 -24.85 -6.69
C LYS A 293 -5.98 -24.03 -7.48
N GLU A 294 -6.26 -23.74 -8.75
CA GLU A 294 -5.36 -22.98 -9.62
C GLU A 294 -5.65 -21.48 -9.57
N ARG A 295 -6.89 -21.09 -9.24
CA ARG A 295 -7.36 -19.71 -9.36
C ARG A 295 -7.85 -19.10 -8.05
N VAL A 296 -8.05 -19.89 -7.00
CA VAL A 296 -8.60 -19.41 -5.74
C VAL A 296 -7.80 -19.93 -4.56
N ALA A 297 -7.61 -19.07 -3.56
CA ALA A 297 -7.12 -19.46 -2.25
C ALA A 297 -7.69 -18.55 -1.16
N MET A 298 -7.72 -19.06 0.06
CA MET A 298 -7.94 -18.24 1.25
C MET A 298 -6.59 -17.82 1.84
N ARG A 299 -6.54 -16.60 2.38
CA ARG A 299 -5.51 -16.18 3.34
C ARG A 299 -6.09 -16.20 4.76
N GLY A 300 -5.27 -15.85 5.75
CA GLY A 300 -5.77 -15.54 7.10
C GLY A 300 -6.88 -14.49 7.05
N LEU A 301 -7.84 -14.59 7.96
CA LEU A 301 -8.98 -13.68 7.97
C LEU A 301 -8.54 -12.28 8.40
N ASN A 302 -8.95 -11.29 7.60
CA ASN A 302 -9.01 -9.90 7.99
C ASN A 302 -10.49 -9.51 7.98
N ILE A 303 -11.01 -9.15 9.16
CA ILE A 303 -12.42 -9.00 9.45
C ILE A 303 -12.67 -7.58 9.93
N GLY A 304 -13.59 -6.89 9.27
CA GLY A 304 -14.09 -5.62 9.75
C GLY A 304 -15.57 -5.73 10.11
N ARG A 305 -15.90 -5.43 11.38
CA ARG A 305 -17.26 -5.46 11.92
C ARG A 305 -18.12 -4.36 11.30
N GLN A 306 -19.41 -4.60 11.15
CA GLN A 306 -20.40 -3.58 10.80
C GLN A 306 -21.33 -3.30 11.99
N ASN A 307 -21.99 -2.14 11.98
CA ASN A 307 -22.83 -1.69 13.08
C ASN A 307 -24.24 -2.32 13.10
N ASP A 308 -24.55 -3.19 12.14
CA ASP A 308 -25.86 -3.80 11.92
C ASP A 308 -25.92 -5.31 12.26
N GLY A 309 -24.91 -5.83 12.97
CA GLY A 309 -24.82 -7.26 13.31
C GLY A 309 -24.28 -8.12 12.16
N THR A 310 -23.59 -7.51 11.20
CA THR A 310 -22.83 -8.20 10.16
C THR A 310 -21.31 -7.95 10.30
N MET A 311 -20.50 -8.68 9.53
CA MET A 311 -19.07 -8.45 9.39
C MET A 311 -18.60 -8.71 7.95
N LEU A 312 -17.57 -7.98 7.53
CA LEU A 312 -16.95 -8.10 6.22
C LEU A 312 -15.67 -8.94 6.32
N ILE A 313 -15.46 -9.84 5.36
CA ILE A 313 -14.31 -10.75 5.31
C ILE A 313 -13.46 -10.44 4.07
N ASN A 314 -12.26 -9.91 4.31
CA ASN A 314 -11.25 -9.62 3.29
C ASN A 314 -10.19 -10.73 3.28
N ALA A 315 -10.53 -11.91 2.75
CA ALA A 315 -9.63 -13.07 2.76
C ALA A 315 -9.67 -13.96 1.52
N LEU A 316 -10.68 -13.82 0.66
CA LEU A 316 -10.79 -14.57 -0.59
C LEU A 316 -9.87 -13.96 -1.65
N GLN A 317 -8.89 -14.73 -2.12
CA GLN A 317 -7.95 -14.32 -3.17
C GLN A 317 -8.26 -15.05 -4.46
N ILE A 318 -8.40 -14.30 -5.55
CA ILE A 318 -8.64 -14.81 -6.90
C ILE A 318 -7.48 -14.37 -7.79
N PHE A 319 -6.86 -15.32 -8.48
CA PHE A 319 -5.60 -15.14 -9.20
C PHE A 319 -5.80 -15.01 -10.72
N GLY A 320 -4.81 -14.41 -11.40
CA GLY A 320 -4.79 -14.30 -12.86
C GLY A 320 -5.83 -13.36 -13.44
N ILE A 321 -6.30 -12.38 -12.65
CA ILE A 321 -7.33 -11.43 -13.05
C ILE A 321 -6.68 -10.13 -13.53
N ASP A 322 -7.11 -9.66 -14.70
CA ASP A 322 -6.76 -8.34 -15.21
C ASP A 322 -7.82 -7.32 -14.76
N GLY A 323 -7.45 -6.43 -13.84
CA GLY A 323 -8.36 -5.42 -13.30
C GLY A 323 -8.89 -4.42 -14.35
N THR A 324 -8.18 -4.27 -15.48
CA THR A 324 -8.55 -3.36 -16.56
C THR A 324 -9.49 -4.00 -17.58
N ASP A 325 -9.66 -5.32 -17.56
CA ASP A 325 -10.57 -6.05 -18.46
C ASP A 325 -11.91 -6.33 -17.76
N PRO A 326 -13.03 -5.75 -18.22
CA PRO A 326 -14.36 -6.05 -17.68
C PRO A 326 -14.71 -7.54 -17.66
N LYS A 327 -14.29 -8.32 -18.67
CA LYS A 327 -14.57 -9.77 -18.72
C LYS A 327 -13.80 -10.53 -17.66
N SER A 328 -12.53 -10.17 -17.44
CA SER A 328 -11.72 -10.77 -16.38
C SER A 328 -12.28 -10.45 -14.98
N LYS A 329 -12.81 -9.23 -14.79
CA LYS A 329 -13.54 -8.88 -13.55
C LYS A 329 -14.82 -9.70 -13.36
N GLU A 330 -15.60 -9.89 -14.42
CA GLU A 330 -16.81 -10.74 -14.38
C GLU A 330 -16.47 -12.20 -14.02
N GLU A 331 -15.40 -12.75 -14.62
CA GLU A 331 -14.88 -14.08 -14.28
C GLU A 331 -14.54 -14.18 -12.78
N ALA A 332 -13.85 -13.19 -12.22
CA ALA A 332 -13.49 -13.16 -10.81
C ALA A 332 -14.73 -13.17 -9.89
N PHE A 333 -15.76 -12.39 -10.23
CA PHE A 333 -17.02 -12.43 -9.49
C PHE A 333 -17.67 -13.81 -9.52
N GLN A 334 -17.69 -14.47 -10.68
CA GLN A 334 -18.26 -15.80 -10.82
C GLN A 334 -17.50 -16.83 -9.97
N LEU A 335 -16.17 -16.88 -10.11
CA LEU A 335 -15.30 -17.76 -9.33
C LEU A 335 -15.51 -17.55 -7.82
N GLY A 336 -15.54 -16.28 -7.38
CA GLY A 336 -15.75 -15.97 -5.98
C GLY A 336 -17.11 -16.43 -5.47
N LYS A 337 -18.20 -16.14 -6.20
CA LYS A 337 -19.57 -16.53 -5.81
C LYS A 337 -19.77 -18.05 -5.75
N GLU A 338 -19.15 -18.81 -6.64
CA GLU A 338 -19.19 -20.27 -6.61
C GLU A 338 -18.44 -20.85 -5.40
N GLU A 339 -17.33 -20.22 -5.02
CA GLU A 339 -16.50 -20.67 -3.90
C GLU A 339 -17.13 -20.36 -2.52
N LEU A 340 -17.81 -19.22 -2.38
CA LEU A 340 -18.26 -18.71 -1.08
C LEU A 340 -19.11 -19.66 -0.22
N PRO A 341 -20.11 -20.40 -0.75
CA PRO A 341 -20.86 -21.35 0.06
C PRO A 341 -19.98 -22.42 0.72
N HIS A 342 -18.92 -22.86 0.02
CA HIS A 342 -17.98 -23.87 0.50
C HIS A 342 -17.03 -23.30 1.56
N ILE A 343 -16.58 -22.05 1.36
CA ILE A 343 -15.80 -21.31 2.36
C ILE A 343 -16.60 -21.17 3.65
N VAL A 344 -17.87 -20.75 3.57
CA VAL A 344 -18.71 -20.52 4.76
C VAL A 344 -19.04 -21.83 5.48
N ASP A 345 -19.32 -22.92 4.74
CA ASP A 345 -19.50 -24.25 5.33
C ASP A 345 -18.23 -24.75 6.04
N TYR A 346 -17.05 -24.54 5.43
CA TYR A 346 -15.77 -24.85 6.06
C TYR A 346 -15.54 -24.03 7.33
N MET A 347 -15.81 -22.72 7.30
CA MET A 347 -15.70 -21.84 8.47
C MET A 347 -16.59 -22.31 9.63
N LYS A 348 -17.85 -22.67 9.33
CA LYS A 348 -18.80 -23.22 10.33
C LYS A 348 -18.30 -24.50 10.99
N LYS A 349 -17.68 -25.39 10.21
CA LYS A 349 -17.15 -26.67 10.71
C LYS A 349 -15.85 -26.49 11.50
N LYS A 350 -15.01 -25.53 11.09
CA LYS A 350 -13.68 -25.33 11.65
C LYS A 350 -13.68 -24.50 12.93
N TYR A 351 -14.56 -23.50 13.04
CA TYR A 351 -14.55 -22.52 14.13
C TYR A 351 -15.87 -22.56 14.92
N PRO A 352 -15.86 -22.99 16.19
CA PRO A 352 -17.07 -23.06 17.02
C PRO A 352 -17.83 -21.73 17.13
N GLU A 353 -17.11 -20.62 17.19
CA GLU A 353 -17.67 -19.27 17.22
C GLU A 353 -18.42 -18.90 15.92
N PHE A 354 -18.12 -19.57 14.81
CA PHE A 354 -18.77 -19.35 13.53
C PHE A 354 -19.90 -20.33 13.22
N ALA A 355 -20.29 -21.23 14.14
CA ALA A 355 -21.33 -22.23 13.85
C ALA A 355 -22.68 -21.62 13.38
N GLY A 356 -23.02 -20.41 13.87
CA GLY A 356 -24.28 -19.72 13.57
C GLY A 356 -24.24 -18.64 12.48
N ILE A 357 -23.08 -18.38 11.85
CA ILE A 357 -22.98 -17.34 10.80
C ILE A 357 -23.76 -17.74 9.56
N GLU A 358 -24.10 -16.80 8.71
CA GLU A 358 -24.64 -17.09 7.38
C GLU A 358 -24.00 -16.17 6.35
N LEU A 359 -23.84 -16.65 5.11
CA LEU A 359 -23.49 -15.81 3.99
C LEU A 359 -24.65 -14.81 3.76
N ASP A 360 -24.31 -13.53 3.71
CA ASP A 360 -25.30 -12.47 3.48
C ASP A 360 -25.18 -11.91 2.06
N ALA A 361 -23.99 -11.39 1.71
CA ALA A 361 -23.78 -10.71 0.44
C ALA A 361 -22.30 -10.68 0.04
N THR A 362 -22.02 -10.19 -1.16
CA THR A 362 -20.67 -9.89 -1.65
C THR A 362 -20.55 -8.40 -1.94
N ALA A 363 -19.33 -7.87 -1.90
CA ALA A 363 -19.05 -6.50 -2.26
C ALA A 363 -19.55 -6.18 -3.68
N PRO A 364 -20.16 -5.01 -3.90
CA PRO A 364 -20.55 -4.56 -5.24
C PRO A 364 -19.40 -4.47 -6.24
N GLU A 365 -18.19 -4.17 -5.77
CA GLU A 365 -16.97 -4.09 -6.59
C GLU A 365 -15.88 -5.03 -6.07
N LEU A 366 -15.01 -5.48 -6.98
CA LEU A 366 -13.81 -6.24 -6.60
C LEU A 366 -12.78 -5.31 -5.99
N TYR A 367 -12.11 -5.78 -4.93
CA TYR A 367 -10.89 -5.15 -4.46
C TYR A 367 -9.74 -5.54 -5.38
N VAL A 368 -9.47 -4.67 -6.36
CA VAL A 368 -8.31 -4.71 -7.25
C VAL A 368 -7.20 -3.85 -6.64
N ARG A 369 -6.03 -4.45 -6.38
CA ARG A 369 -4.92 -3.80 -5.68
C ARG A 369 -4.00 -3.01 -6.61
N GLU A 370 -3.82 -3.50 -7.84
CA GLU A 370 -2.80 -3.02 -8.77
C GLU A 370 -3.28 -3.23 -10.20
N THR A 371 -3.02 -2.24 -11.05
CA THR A 371 -3.24 -2.28 -12.49
C THR A 371 -2.12 -1.51 -13.19
N ARG A 372 -2.36 -0.24 -13.54
CA ARG A 372 -1.41 0.63 -14.23
C ARG A 372 -0.61 1.47 -13.24
N HIS A 373 0.67 1.64 -13.52
CA HIS A 373 1.56 2.58 -12.86
C HIS A 373 1.99 3.62 -13.87
N ILE A 374 1.48 4.84 -13.74
CA ILE A 374 1.76 5.89 -14.72
C ILE A 374 3.26 6.27 -14.66
N GLN A 375 3.85 6.63 -15.79
CA GLN A 375 5.18 7.24 -15.80
C GLN A 375 5.04 8.76 -15.67
N GLY A 376 5.37 9.27 -14.49
CA GLY A 376 5.43 10.69 -14.19
C GLY A 376 6.85 11.27 -14.24
N GLU A 377 6.96 12.57 -13.96
CA GLU A 377 8.23 13.31 -13.86
C GLU A 377 9.18 12.73 -12.79
N TYR A 378 8.65 11.92 -11.87
CA TYR A 378 9.42 11.07 -10.97
C TYR A 378 8.67 9.76 -10.73
N ARG A 379 9.38 8.63 -10.76
CA ARG A 379 8.86 7.33 -10.28
C ARG A 379 9.41 7.09 -8.89
N LEU A 380 8.52 7.00 -7.90
CA LEU A 380 8.91 6.60 -6.55
C LEU A 380 9.51 5.20 -6.63
N SER A 381 10.73 5.04 -6.11
CA SER A 381 11.48 3.78 -6.17
C SER A 381 11.47 3.07 -4.82
N ILE A 382 11.74 1.75 -4.83
CA ILE A 382 11.90 0.99 -3.59
C ILE A 382 13.07 1.50 -2.75
N ILE A 383 14.07 2.15 -3.37
CA ILE A 383 15.21 2.73 -2.65
C ILE A 383 14.78 3.96 -1.84
N ASP A 384 13.85 4.76 -2.35
CA ASP A 384 13.31 5.91 -1.61
C ASP A 384 12.61 5.45 -0.32
N VAL A 385 11.90 4.32 -0.40
CA VAL A 385 11.25 3.68 0.75
C VAL A 385 12.28 3.05 1.69
N LEU A 386 13.22 2.25 1.15
CA LEU A 386 14.25 1.56 1.91
C LEU A 386 15.12 2.53 2.73
N GLU A 387 15.45 3.68 2.14
CA GLU A 387 16.29 4.72 2.75
C GLU A 387 15.50 5.75 3.55
N ASN A 388 14.17 5.61 3.67
CA ASN A 388 13.32 6.56 4.39
C ASN A 388 13.51 7.99 3.86
N ARG A 389 13.58 8.13 2.53
CA ARG A 389 13.99 9.40 1.90
C ARG A 389 12.92 10.46 2.06
N ASP A 390 13.40 11.64 2.38
CA ASP A 390 12.63 12.86 2.27
C ASP A 390 12.76 13.45 0.84
N GLN A 391 11.83 14.32 0.45
CA GLN A 391 11.77 14.89 -0.91
C GLN A 391 11.49 16.39 -0.86
N TRP A 392 12.31 17.19 -1.55
CA TRP A 392 12.15 18.65 -1.54
C TRP A 392 10.75 19.10 -1.98
N ASP A 393 10.10 18.33 -2.84
CA ASP A 393 8.74 18.50 -3.33
C ASP A 393 7.72 17.56 -2.68
N ARG A 394 7.92 17.15 -1.43
CA ARG A 394 6.99 16.29 -0.68
C ARG A 394 5.56 16.85 -0.64
N ILE A 395 4.60 15.96 -0.82
CA ILE A 395 3.16 16.24 -0.73
C ILE A 395 2.39 15.23 0.12
N ALA A 396 3.01 14.10 0.46
CA ALA A 396 2.45 13.09 1.35
C ALA A 396 3.57 12.28 2.01
N PHE A 397 3.24 11.54 3.07
CA PHE A 397 4.18 10.63 3.74
C PHE A 397 3.63 9.21 3.83
N GLY A 398 4.50 8.21 3.64
CA GLY A 398 4.18 6.81 3.87
C GLY A 398 5.06 6.17 4.96
N SER A 399 4.51 5.21 5.69
CA SER A 399 5.21 4.37 6.67
C SER A 399 4.63 2.94 6.77
N TYR A 400 3.70 2.58 5.87
CA TYR A 400 3.15 1.23 5.81
C TYR A 400 4.22 0.22 5.32
N PRO A 401 4.21 -1.04 5.78
CA PRO A 401 5.06 -2.08 5.22
C PRO A 401 4.90 -2.20 3.70
N VAL A 402 5.98 -2.52 2.99
CA VAL A 402 5.92 -2.80 1.56
C VAL A 402 5.31 -4.18 1.33
N ASP A 403 3.98 -4.25 1.34
CA ASP A 403 3.18 -5.46 1.22
C ASP A 403 2.91 -5.83 -0.25
N ILE A 404 3.52 -6.93 -0.68
CA ILE A 404 3.32 -7.53 -2.00
C ILE A 404 2.46 -8.79 -1.83
N GLN A 405 1.24 -8.72 -2.35
CA GLN A 405 0.29 -9.82 -2.26
C GLN A 405 0.61 -10.95 -3.23
N ARG A 406 0.07 -12.12 -2.91
CA ARG A 406 0.24 -13.36 -3.69
C ARG A 406 -0.19 -13.16 -5.14
N MET A 407 0.59 -13.72 -6.06
CA MET A 407 0.30 -13.71 -7.51
C MET A 407 -0.19 -15.05 -8.03
N SER A 408 -0.07 -16.10 -7.23
CA SER A 408 -0.62 -17.44 -7.51
C SER A 408 -0.97 -18.17 -6.20
N PRO A 409 -1.72 -19.28 -6.25
CA PRO A 409 -1.96 -20.11 -5.07
C PRO A 409 -0.68 -20.67 -4.43
N ALA A 410 0.40 -20.85 -5.19
CA ALA A 410 1.68 -21.35 -4.68
C ALA A 410 2.56 -20.24 -4.06
N ASP A 411 2.25 -18.98 -4.33
CA ASP A 411 2.96 -17.83 -3.79
C ASP A 411 2.54 -17.58 -2.33
N THR A 412 3.44 -17.04 -1.52
CA THR A 412 3.19 -16.65 -0.12
C THR A 412 3.03 -15.14 0.07
N GLY A 413 3.30 -14.34 -0.97
CA GLY A 413 3.45 -12.90 -0.83
C GLY A 413 4.73 -12.55 -0.07
N ALA A 414 4.98 -11.24 0.12
CA ALA A 414 6.17 -10.76 0.80
C ALA A 414 5.99 -9.39 1.44
N VAL A 415 6.68 -9.16 2.56
CA VAL A 415 7.00 -7.82 3.04
C VAL A 415 8.44 -7.52 2.63
N VAL A 416 8.62 -6.57 1.71
CA VAL A 416 9.95 -6.26 1.15
C VAL A 416 10.80 -5.50 2.16
N THR A 417 10.21 -4.50 2.82
CA THR A 417 10.82 -3.69 3.88
C THR A 417 9.71 -2.95 4.65
N VAL A 418 10.00 -2.51 5.86
CA VAL A 418 9.14 -1.67 6.70
C VAL A 418 9.83 -0.30 6.87
N PRO A 419 9.36 0.74 6.15
CA PRO A 419 9.87 2.09 6.36
C PRO A 419 9.39 2.65 7.71
N GLN A 420 10.20 3.54 8.30
CA GLN A 420 9.76 4.40 9.40
C GLN A 420 8.93 5.57 8.86
N GLN A 421 9.40 6.22 7.79
CA GLN A 421 8.73 7.31 7.09
C GLN A 421 9.46 7.60 5.76
N TYR A 422 8.73 7.78 4.65
CA TYR A 422 9.27 8.29 3.38
C TYR A 422 8.32 9.34 2.79
N ALA A 423 8.83 10.22 1.92
CA ALA A 423 8.04 11.24 1.24
C ALA A 423 7.62 10.81 -0.17
N VAL A 424 6.37 11.12 -0.54
CA VAL A 424 5.91 11.07 -1.93
C VAL A 424 6.11 12.47 -2.54
N PRO A 425 6.94 12.63 -3.59
CA PRO A 425 7.16 13.92 -4.23
C PRO A 425 6.02 14.29 -5.19
N PHE A 426 5.75 15.59 -5.36
CA PHE A 426 4.76 16.14 -6.29
C PHE A 426 5.00 15.64 -7.72
N ARG A 427 6.26 15.49 -8.13
CA ARG A 427 6.61 14.89 -9.43
C ARG A 427 6.04 13.49 -9.68
N SER A 428 5.64 12.75 -8.62
CA SER A 428 5.00 11.43 -8.77
C SER A 428 3.53 11.49 -9.19
N ILE A 429 2.89 12.66 -9.11
CA ILE A 429 1.51 12.85 -9.56
C ILE A 429 1.44 13.65 -10.87
N VAL A 430 2.58 14.01 -11.46
CA VAL A 430 2.69 14.78 -12.71
C VAL A 430 3.09 13.85 -13.86
N PRO A 431 2.17 13.52 -14.78
CA PRO A 431 2.43 12.69 -15.95
C PRO A 431 3.56 13.17 -16.88
N LEU A 432 4.30 12.23 -17.47
CA LEU A 432 5.16 12.52 -18.62
C LEU A 432 4.30 12.77 -19.87
N LYS A 433 4.83 13.60 -20.79
CA LYS A 433 4.31 13.90 -22.13
C LYS A 433 2.94 14.60 -22.21
N VAL A 434 2.13 14.58 -21.16
CA VAL A 434 0.77 15.15 -21.13
C VAL A 434 0.65 16.21 -20.04
N ASP A 435 0.42 17.47 -20.43
CA ASP A 435 0.10 18.58 -19.51
C ASP A 435 -1.40 18.68 -19.23
N GLY A 436 -1.79 19.52 -18.26
CA GLY A 436 -3.19 19.73 -17.87
C GLY A 436 -3.80 18.56 -17.11
N LEU A 437 -2.99 17.58 -16.72
CA LEU A 437 -3.39 16.35 -16.05
C LEU A 437 -2.53 16.12 -14.79
N LEU A 438 -3.15 15.66 -13.71
CA LEU A 438 -2.50 15.06 -12.55
C LEU A 438 -3.09 13.66 -12.32
N VAL A 439 -2.31 12.73 -11.79
CA VAL A 439 -2.78 11.36 -11.45
C VAL A 439 -2.48 11.08 -9.98
N VAL A 440 -3.51 10.70 -9.22
CA VAL A 440 -3.41 10.46 -7.78
C VAL A 440 -3.84 9.03 -7.43
N GLY A 441 -3.65 8.63 -6.17
CA GLY A 441 -4.09 7.33 -5.69
C GLY A 441 -3.20 6.18 -6.15
N ARG A 442 -3.77 4.97 -6.20
CA ARG A 442 -3.01 3.73 -6.44
C ARG A 442 -2.30 3.67 -7.80
N SER A 443 -2.77 4.43 -8.79
CA SER A 443 -2.22 4.41 -10.15
C SER A 443 -1.14 5.46 -10.39
N ALA A 444 -0.84 6.34 -9.42
CA ALA A 444 0.20 7.36 -9.54
C ALA A 444 1.60 6.77 -9.82
N SER A 445 2.60 7.64 -10.06
CA SER A 445 3.91 7.24 -10.60
C SER A 445 4.81 6.56 -9.57
N PHE A 446 4.60 5.25 -9.39
CA PHE A 446 5.36 4.38 -8.50
C PHE A 446 5.94 3.19 -9.27
N ASP A 447 7.10 2.69 -8.86
CA ASP A 447 7.52 1.33 -9.24
C ASP A 447 6.64 0.28 -8.53
N THR A 448 6.57 -0.94 -9.06
CA THR A 448 5.68 -2.00 -8.54
C THR A 448 5.95 -2.34 -7.08
N LEU A 449 7.21 -2.27 -6.65
CA LEU A 449 7.60 -2.55 -5.27
C LEU A 449 7.16 -1.46 -4.29
N PRO A 450 7.57 -0.18 -4.42
CA PRO A 450 7.12 0.89 -3.52
C PRO A 450 5.61 1.14 -3.58
N HIS A 451 4.93 0.78 -4.69
CA HIS A 451 3.46 0.80 -4.75
C HIS A 451 2.82 0.00 -3.60
N GLY A 452 3.44 -1.10 -3.14
CA GLY A 452 2.96 -1.91 -2.02
C GLY A 452 2.71 -1.13 -0.72
N THR A 453 3.43 -0.01 -0.52
CA THR A 453 3.19 0.93 0.58
C THR A 453 2.51 2.23 0.14
N ALA A 454 2.78 2.74 -1.07
CA ALA A 454 2.30 4.05 -1.50
C ALA A 454 0.81 4.07 -1.91
N ARG A 455 0.24 2.91 -2.26
CA ARG A 455 -1.17 2.78 -2.70
C ARG A 455 -2.21 2.93 -1.58
N VAL A 456 -1.77 2.99 -0.33
CA VAL A 456 -2.65 2.99 0.84
C VAL A 456 -3.40 4.32 0.95
N ILE A 457 -4.60 4.26 1.50
CA ILE A 457 -5.60 5.33 1.40
C ILE A 457 -5.19 6.63 2.11
N PRO A 458 -4.49 6.61 3.27
CA PRO A 458 -3.97 7.84 3.86
C PRO A 458 -3.01 8.59 2.91
N VAL A 459 -2.16 7.86 2.17
CA VAL A 459 -1.24 8.44 1.18
C VAL A 459 -2.02 8.95 -0.04
N GLY A 460 -2.96 8.14 -0.55
CA GLY A 460 -3.84 8.51 -1.65
C GLY A 460 -4.59 9.82 -1.40
N MET A 461 -5.27 9.94 -0.25
CA MET A 461 -6.00 11.16 0.12
C MET A 461 -5.08 12.37 0.27
N ALA A 462 -3.87 12.21 0.84
CA ALA A 462 -2.90 13.29 0.92
C ALA A 462 -2.43 13.77 -0.47
N THR A 463 -2.17 12.84 -1.40
CA THR A 463 -1.83 13.21 -2.78
C THR A 463 -3.01 13.87 -3.52
N GLY A 464 -4.24 13.45 -3.24
CA GLY A 464 -5.46 14.08 -3.74
C GLY A 464 -5.61 15.52 -3.24
N GLU A 465 -5.48 15.74 -1.93
CA GLU A 465 -5.51 17.07 -1.32
C GLU A 465 -4.44 18.00 -1.92
N ALA A 466 -3.21 17.49 -2.10
CA ALA A 466 -2.14 18.22 -2.76
C ALA A 466 -2.45 18.56 -4.23
N ALA A 467 -3.04 17.63 -4.99
CA ALA A 467 -3.42 17.87 -6.38
C ALA A 467 -4.45 19.00 -6.49
N GLY A 468 -5.49 18.99 -5.65
CA GLY A 468 -6.52 20.03 -5.62
C GLY A 468 -5.96 21.44 -5.36
N ALA A 469 -5.04 21.58 -4.40
CA ALA A 469 -4.37 22.84 -4.11
C ALA A 469 -3.38 23.25 -5.21
N ALA A 470 -2.67 22.29 -5.81
CA ALA A 470 -1.72 22.56 -6.89
C ALA A 470 -2.37 23.19 -8.12
N VAL A 471 -3.62 22.81 -8.45
CA VAL A 471 -4.36 23.44 -9.56
C VAL A 471 -4.49 24.96 -9.37
N LYS A 472 -4.83 25.40 -8.15
CA LYS A 472 -5.00 26.82 -7.82
C LYS A 472 -3.68 27.57 -8.03
N ILE A 473 -2.58 27.02 -7.51
CA ILE A 473 -1.25 27.64 -7.60
C ILE A 473 -0.77 27.68 -9.05
N ALA A 474 -0.87 26.58 -9.79
CA ALA A 474 -0.49 26.51 -11.19
C ALA A 474 -1.27 27.55 -12.03
N LYS A 475 -2.58 27.68 -11.80
CA LYS A 475 -3.44 28.66 -12.46
C LYS A 475 -3.02 30.10 -12.17
N GLU A 476 -2.74 30.45 -10.92
CA GLU A 476 -2.35 31.82 -10.53
C GLU A 476 -0.94 32.20 -10.98
N LYS A 477 -0.02 31.23 -11.00
CA LYS A 477 1.35 31.42 -11.46
C LYS A 477 1.47 31.35 -12.99
N GLY A 478 0.44 30.89 -13.70
CA GLY A 478 0.48 30.67 -15.14
C GLY A 478 1.44 29.55 -15.56
N LEU A 479 1.56 28.50 -14.74
CA LEU A 479 2.46 27.36 -14.96
C LEU A 479 1.68 26.13 -15.41
N THR A 480 2.29 25.30 -16.27
CA THR A 480 1.85 23.90 -16.40
C THR A 480 2.26 23.10 -15.17
N PHE A 481 1.66 21.92 -14.95
CA PHE A 481 2.05 21.07 -13.82
C PHE A 481 3.51 20.60 -13.91
N ARG A 482 4.02 20.32 -15.13
CA ARG A 482 5.45 20.00 -15.34
C ARG A 482 6.37 21.18 -15.02
N GLN A 483 5.97 22.40 -15.40
CA GLN A 483 6.73 23.60 -15.02
C GLN A 483 6.70 23.84 -13.51
N MET A 484 5.56 23.62 -12.86
CA MET A 484 5.42 23.71 -11.40
C MET A 484 6.30 22.66 -10.69
N ALA A 485 6.34 21.42 -11.19
CA ALA A 485 7.19 20.35 -10.67
C ALA A 485 8.70 20.66 -10.73
N ALA A 486 9.13 21.56 -11.61
CA ALA A 486 10.51 22.05 -11.68
C ALA A 486 10.73 23.37 -10.90
N ASN A 487 9.70 23.96 -10.31
CA ASN A 487 9.73 25.27 -9.70
C ASN A 487 9.68 25.19 -8.16
N LYS A 488 10.84 25.40 -7.51
CA LYS A 488 10.96 25.35 -6.05
C LYS A 488 10.06 26.33 -5.30
N ASP A 489 9.87 27.54 -5.82
CA ASP A 489 9.04 28.55 -5.15
C ASP A 489 7.56 28.17 -5.20
N ALA A 490 7.10 27.62 -6.33
CA ALA A 490 5.73 27.13 -6.46
C ALA A 490 5.46 25.92 -5.57
N ILE A 491 6.45 25.02 -5.42
CA ILE A 491 6.38 23.87 -4.51
C ILE A 491 6.38 24.30 -3.04
N THR A 492 7.22 25.26 -2.65
CA THR A 492 7.20 25.83 -1.30
C THR A 492 5.83 26.43 -0.99
N LEU A 493 5.27 27.21 -1.92
CA LEU A 493 3.92 27.76 -1.77
C LEU A 493 2.84 26.67 -1.64
N LEU A 494 2.98 25.55 -2.37
CA LEU A 494 2.08 24.40 -2.23
C LEU A 494 2.16 23.80 -0.83
N GLN A 495 3.38 23.54 -0.34
CA GLN A 495 3.59 22.98 1.00
C GLN A 495 3.07 23.91 2.10
N GLU A 496 3.31 25.22 2.00
CA GLU A 496 2.76 26.22 2.92
C GLU A 496 1.22 26.23 2.89
N THR A 497 0.63 26.18 1.70
CA THR A 497 -0.85 26.13 1.54
C THR A 497 -1.42 24.89 2.22
N LEU A 498 -0.84 23.71 1.97
CA LEU A 498 -1.29 22.45 2.56
C LEU A 498 -1.09 22.42 4.08
N ASN A 499 0.03 22.95 4.58
CA ASN A 499 0.27 23.08 6.02
C ASN A 499 -0.78 23.98 6.70
N ASN A 500 -1.13 25.10 6.07
CA ASN A 500 -2.20 25.99 6.55
C ASN A 500 -3.60 25.34 6.50
N GLN A 501 -3.78 24.33 5.63
CA GLN A 501 -5.02 23.55 5.49
C GLN A 501 -5.03 22.30 6.39
N GLY A 502 -4.02 22.12 7.25
CA GLY A 502 -4.01 21.07 8.28
C GLY A 502 -3.19 19.83 7.93
N MET A 503 -2.57 19.76 6.75
CA MET A 503 -1.51 18.78 6.51
C MET A 503 -0.26 19.13 7.35
N VAL A 504 0.61 18.16 7.57
CA VAL A 504 1.89 18.37 8.27
C VAL A 504 3.00 17.84 7.38
N LEU A 505 3.57 18.70 6.54
CA LEU A 505 4.56 18.37 5.50
C LEU A 505 5.95 18.94 5.84
N GLN A 506 6.38 18.74 7.09
CA GLN A 506 7.68 19.23 7.54
C GLN A 506 8.83 18.37 6.99
N PRO A 507 9.98 18.97 6.62
CA PRO A 507 11.18 18.21 6.29
C PRO A 507 11.57 17.28 7.45
N PHE A 508 12.13 16.12 7.13
CA PHE A 508 12.53 15.15 8.14
C PHE A 508 13.85 14.46 7.78
N SER A 509 14.47 13.83 8.77
CA SER A 509 15.68 13.05 8.62
C SER A 509 15.59 11.84 9.54
N ILE A 510 15.68 10.65 8.96
CA ILE A 510 15.69 9.38 9.69
C ILE A 510 17.12 8.86 9.71
N LYS A 511 17.57 8.35 10.86
CA LYS A 511 18.89 7.73 10.97
C LYS A 511 18.96 6.48 10.09
N PRO A 512 20.09 6.22 9.42
CA PRO A 512 20.29 4.96 8.71
C PRO A 512 19.99 3.76 9.60
N GLN A 513 19.31 2.76 9.03
CA GLN A 513 19.09 1.48 9.69
C GLN A 513 20.35 0.63 9.58
N PRO A 514 20.59 -0.34 10.51
CA PRO A 514 21.84 -1.12 10.53
C PRO A 514 22.22 -1.79 9.20
N PHE A 515 21.24 -2.29 8.43
CA PHE A 515 21.50 -2.90 7.12
C PHE A 515 22.04 -1.90 6.07
N MET A 516 21.78 -0.59 6.24
CA MET A 516 22.24 0.48 5.35
C MET A 516 23.73 0.77 5.53
N GLU A 517 24.28 0.47 6.71
CA GLU A 517 25.69 0.66 7.04
C GLU A 517 26.53 -0.58 6.71
N HIS A 518 25.89 -1.68 6.33
CA HIS A 518 26.55 -2.93 5.98
C HIS A 518 27.36 -2.80 4.68
N LYS A 519 28.55 -3.42 4.63
CA LYS A 519 29.45 -3.38 3.45
C LYS A 519 28.79 -3.83 2.13
N ALA A 520 27.78 -4.69 2.21
CA ALA A 520 27.04 -5.21 1.07
C ALA A 520 25.81 -4.37 0.68
N TYR A 521 25.61 -3.20 1.30
CA TYR A 521 24.38 -2.41 1.12
C TYR A 521 24.14 -2.01 -0.35
N ASP A 522 25.18 -1.64 -1.11
CA ASP A 522 25.04 -1.36 -2.55
C ASP A 522 24.59 -2.58 -3.35
N GLY A 523 25.00 -3.79 -2.93
CA GLY A 523 24.49 -5.04 -3.45
C GLY A 523 23.00 -5.22 -3.14
N LEU A 524 22.64 -5.00 -1.87
CA LEU A 524 21.27 -5.12 -1.39
C LEU A 524 20.32 -4.18 -2.14
N LYS A 525 20.71 -2.92 -2.39
CA LYS A 525 19.89 -1.97 -3.16
C LYS A 525 19.49 -2.53 -4.52
N VAL A 526 20.43 -3.14 -5.25
CA VAL A 526 20.13 -3.77 -6.55
C VAL A 526 19.24 -5.00 -6.35
N ALA A 527 19.57 -5.88 -5.40
CA ALA A 527 18.78 -7.08 -5.14
C ALA A 527 17.31 -6.76 -4.78
N VAL A 528 17.08 -5.75 -3.95
CA VAL A 528 15.74 -5.27 -3.58
C VAL A 528 15.05 -4.61 -4.79
N SER A 529 15.76 -3.78 -5.55
CA SER A 529 15.21 -3.13 -6.77
C SER A 529 14.76 -4.13 -7.82
N LEU A 530 15.40 -5.29 -7.89
CA LEU A 530 15.02 -6.40 -8.78
C LEU A 530 13.99 -7.36 -8.17
N GLY A 531 13.51 -7.10 -6.94
CA GLY A 531 12.58 -7.97 -6.23
C GLY A 531 13.16 -9.34 -5.83
N LEU A 532 14.48 -9.43 -5.65
CA LEU A 532 15.23 -10.67 -5.33
C LEU A 532 15.55 -10.81 -3.82
N ALA A 533 15.30 -9.77 -3.04
CA ALA A 533 15.57 -9.73 -1.61
C ALA A 533 14.41 -9.05 -0.87
N THR A 534 14.10 -9.56 0.32
CA THR A 534 13.05 -9.08 1.21
C THR A 534 13.55 -9.11 2.65
N GLY A 535 13.24 -8.08 3.42
CA GLY A 535 13.63 -7.96 4.82
C GLY A 535 12.55 -8.38 5.82
N GLY A 536 11.33 -8.71 5.37
CA GLY A 536 10.24 -9.04 6.29
C GLY A 536 9.83 -7.86 7.18
N TYR A 537 9.12 -8.16 8.27
CA TYR A 537 8.64 -7.13 9.22
C TYR A 537 9.75 -6.56 10.12
N ASP A 538 10.89 -7.24 10.25
CA ASP A 538 12.03 -6.85 11.07
C ASP A 538 13.17 -6.21 10.26
N ASN A 539 12.99 -6.03 8.94
CA ASN A 539 14.02 -5.56 8.00
C ASN A 539 15.32 -6.39 8.04
N ASN A 540 15.23 -7.68 8.36
CA ASN A 540 16.37 -8.57 8.36
C ASN A 540 16.61 -9.19 6.97
N PHE A 541 17.57 -8.64 6.24
CA PHE A 541 17.99 -9.15 4.94
C PHE A 541 19.02 -10.30 5.01
N ALA A 542 19.35 -10.75 6.23
CA ALA A 542 20.26 -11.86 6.50
C ALA A 542 21.62 -11.73 5.77
N LEU A 543 22.21 -10.52 5.76
CA LEU A 543 23.36 -10.18 4.91
C LEU A 543 24.62 -11.00 5.22
N ASP A 544 24.84 -11.33 6.50
CA ASP A 544 25.99 -12.11 6.96
C ASP A 544 25.73 -13.63 6.99
N ASP A 545 24.48 -14.06 6.77
CA ASP A 545 24.13 -15.47 6.75
C ASP A 545 24.76 -16.15 5.53
N LYS A 546 25.21 -17.39 5.73
CA LYS A 546 25.76 -18.24 4.69
C LYS A 546 24.72 -18.45 3.59
N SER A 547 25.13 -18.19 2.35
CA SER A 547 24.32 -18.51 1.18
C SER A 547 24.53 -19.96 0.75
N ASN A 548 23.67 -20.45 -0.14
CA ASN A 548 23.73 -21.78 -0.70
C ASN A 548 23.51 -21.78 -2.20
N GLN A 549 23.86 -22.89 -2.86
CA GLN A 549 23.83 -22.99 -4.32
C GLN A 549 22.42 -22.80 -4.89
N GLN A 550 21.40 -23.39 -4.24
CA GLN A 550 20.01 -23.26 -4.69
C GLN A 550 19.53 -21.81 -4.62
N ARG A 551 19.89 -21.11 -3.55
CA ARG A 551 19.53 -19.71 -3.34
C ARG A 551 20.10 -18.82 -4.43
N VAL A 552 21.40 -18.94 -4.73
CA VAL A 552 22.05 -18.14 -5.78
C VAL A 552 21.46 -18.44 -7.15
N ALA A 553 21.23 -19.73 -7.46
CA ALA A 553 20.55 -20.11 -8.69
C ALA A 553 19.18 -19.44 -8.81
N ASN A 554 18.33 -19.50 -7.78
CA ASN A 554 17.01 -18.87 -7.78
C ASN A 554 17.09 -17.34 -7.97
N MET A 555 18.06 -16.68 -7.34
CA MET A 555 18.26 -15.24 -7.51
C MET A 555 18.64 -14.88 -8.94
N LEU A 556 19.56 -15.64 -9.54
CA LEU A 556 19.97 -15.42 -10.92
C LEU A 556 18.83 -15.74 -11.88
N GLU A 557 18.05 -16.81 -11.65
CA GLU A 557 16.83 -17.10 -12.42
C GLU A 557 15.82 -15.94 -12.36
N GLY A 558 15.63 -15.33 -11.18
CA GLY A 558 14.81 -14.14 -11.01
C GLY A 558 15.38 -12.93 -11.76
N MET A 559 16.69 -12.69 -11.65
CA MET A 559 17.39 -11.58 -12.31
C MET A 559 17.23 -11.61 -13.83
N ARG A 560 17.09 -12.79 -14.45
CA ARG A 560 16.90 -12.93 -15.90
C ARG A 560 15.71 -12.12 -16.43
N LYS A 561 14.66 -11.94 -15.62
CA LYS A 561 13.45 -11.20 -16.01
C LYS A 561 13.76 -9.75 -16.38
N PHE A 562 14.73 -9.12 -15.72
CA PHE A 562 15.11 -7.72 -15.97
C PHE A 562 15.60 -7.48 -17.42
N LYS A 563 16.37 -8.41 -17.98
CA LYS A 563 16.96 -8.33 -19.33
C LYS A 563 16.97 -9.72 -19.98
N PRO A 564 15.82 -10.26 -20.40
CA PRO A 564 15.69 -11.66 -20.80
C PRO A 564 16.48 -12.02 -22.06
N GLU A 565 16.70 -11.05 -22.95
CA GLU A 565 17.50 -11.24 -24.18
C GLU A 565 18.99 -11.40 -23.87
N THR A 566 19.52 -10.56 -22.97
CA THR A 566 20.93 -10.60 -22.53
C THR A 566 21.17 -11.75 -21.55
N LEU A 567 20.28 -11.98 -20.58
CA LEU A 567 20.37 -12.96 -19.51
C LEU A 567 19.65 -14.27 -19.89
N SER A 568 19.92 -14.77 -21.10
CA SER A 568 19.12 -15.83 -21.72
C SER A 568 19.53 -17.26 -21.36
N GLY A 569 20.63 -17.45 -20.63
CA GLY A 569 21.12 -18.75 -20.21
C GLY A 569 20.42 -19.32 -18.97
N SER A 570 20.92 -20.45 -18.47
CA SER A 570 20.34 -21.17 -17.33
C SER A 570 21.37 -21.31 -16.20
N PRO A 571 21.34 -20.45 -15.17
CA PRO A 571 22.24 -20.56 -14.02
C PRO A 571 22.06 -21.88 -13.25
N SER A 572 20.83 -22.42 -13.22
CA SER A 572 20.51 -23.69 -12.56
C SER A 572 21.20 -24.91 -13.19
N ALA A 573 21.70 -24.82 -14.43
CA ALA A 573 22.47 -25.89 -15.06
C ALA A 573 23.83 -26.16 -14.38
N ALA A 574 24.32 -25.26 -13.52
CA ALA A 574 25.50 -25.48 -12.70
C ALA A 574 25.24 -26.37 -11.47
N LEU A 575 23.98 -26.68 -11.16
CA LEU A 575 23.63 -27.52 -10.01
C LEU A 575 23.83 -29.01 -10.34
N GLY A 576 24.38 -29.76 -9.39
CA GLY A 576 24.56 -31.20 -9.53
C GLY A 576 23.21 -31.94 -9.56
N LYS A 577 23.05 -32.91 -10.48
CA LYS A 577 21.78 -33.63 -10.67
C LYS A 577 21.38 -34.55 -9.50
N ASP A 578 22.33 -34.91 -8.64
CA ASP A 578 22.14 -35.79 -7.47
C ASP A 578 22.61 -35.15 -6.17
N THR A 579 22.65 -33.81 -6.10
CA THR A 579 23.02 -33.07 -4.89
C THR A 579 21.80 -32.43 -4.24
N ASP A 580 21.95 -32.02 -2.98
CA ASP A 580 20.97 -31.21 -2.27
C ASP A 580 21.45 -29.75 -2.19
N PRO A 581 21.31 -28.95 -3.27
CA PRO A 581 21.94 -27.63 -3.39
C PRO A 581 21.48 -26.60 -2.34
N LYS A 582 20.37 -26.85 -1.65
CA LYS A 582 19.90 -26.01 -0.53
C LYS A 582 20.77 -26.15 0.72
N ASN A 583 21.47 -27.27 0.86
CA ASN A 583 22.33 -27.61 1.98
C ASN A 583 23.83 -27.55 1.61
N LEU A 584 24.15 -27.12 0.39
CA LEU A 584 25.53 -26.94 -0.06
C LEU A 584 25.92 -25.48 -0.03
N PRO A 585 27.06 -25.13 0.59
CA PRO A 585 27.60 -23.79 0.49
C PRO A 585 27.91 -23.46 -0.97
N VAL A 586 27.85 -22.17 -1.28
CA VAL A 586 28.23 -21.67 -2.60
C VAL A 586 29.60 -21.02 -2.50
N SER A 587 30.55 -21.50 -3.33
CA SER A 587 31.87 -20.88 -3.51
C SER A 587 31.81 -19.79 -4.57
N ILE A 588 32.81 -18.92 -4.61
CA ILE A 588 32.88 -17.84 -5.60
C ILE A 588 32.97 -18.40 -7.01
N GLU A 589 33.71 -19.50 -7.21
CA GLU A 589 33.84 -20.18 -8.50
C GLU A 589 32.49 -20.75 -8.94
N GLN A 590 31.74 -21.34 -8.01
CA GLN A 590 30.41 -21.87 -8.30
C GLN A 590 29.42 -20.75 -8.66
N ALA A 591 29.39 -19.66 -7.89
CA ALA A 591 28.53 -18.51 -8.17
C ALA A 591 28.91 -17.81 -9.49
N ALA A 592 30.20 -17.60 -9.74
CA ALA A 592 30.71 -17.05 -10.99
C ALA A 592 30.35 -17.96 -12.18
N TYR A 593 30.44 -19.28 -12.04
CA TYR A 593 30.03 -20.20 -13.08
C TYR A 593 28.54 -20.12 -13.39
N MET A 594 27.67 -20.01 -12.37
CA MET A 594 26.24 -19.76 -12.58
C MET A 594 25.99 -18.45 -13.36
N VAL A 595 26.72 -17.38 -13.04
CA VAL A 595 26.66 -16.09 -13.76
C VAL A 595 27.10 -16.25 -15.21
N ALA A 596 28.20 -16.96 -15.46
CA ALA A 596 28.69 -17.22 -16.82
C ALA A 596 27.67 -18.01 -17.65
N LEU A 597 27.04 -19.03 -17.06
CA LEU A 597 25.96 -19.78 -17.72
C LEU A 597 24.76 -18.90 -18.04
N MET A 598 24.32 -18.04 -17.11
CA MET A 598 23.22 -17.10 -17.33
C MET A 598 23.51 -16.12 -18.49
N LEU A 599 24.75 -15.63 -18.56
CA LEU A 599 25.22 -14.71 -19.60
C LEU A 599 25.61 -15.41 -20.91
N LYS A 600 25.60 -16.75 -20.95
CA LYS A 600 26.14 -17.57 -22.05
C LYS A 600 27.60 -17.21 -22.41
N VAL A 601 28.39 -16.92 -21.39
CA VAL A 601 29.84 -16.72 -21.51
C VAL A 601 30.52 -18.08 -21.42
N ASP A 602 31.38 -18.40 -22.40
CA ASP A 602 32.17 -19.63 -22.40
C ASP A 602 33.22 -19.58 -21.28
N ALA A 603 33.01 -20.39 -20.25
CA ALA A 603 33.85 -20.53 -19.08
C ALA A 603 33.63 -21.90 -18.44
N THR A 604 34.65 -22.43 -17.77
CA THR A 604 34.51 -23.56 -16.85
C THR A 604 34.37 -23.03 -15.43
N ARG A 605 34.04 -23.90 -14.47
CA ARG A 605 33.94 -23.49 -13.06
C ARG A 605 35.27 -22.90 -12.56
N GLU A 606 36.39 -23.46 -12.97
CA GLU A 606 37.73 -23.10 -12.50
C GLU A 606 38.19 -21.72 -12.99
N ASN A 607 37.75 -21.27 -14.17
CA ASN A 607 38.17 -19.99 -14.75
C ASN A 607 37.07 -18.92 -14.80
N ALA A 608 35.83 -19.22 -14.36
CA ALA A 608 34.70 -18.31 -14.48
C ALA A 608 34.93 -16.93 -13.82
N VAL A 609 35.63 -16.88 -12.68
CA VAL A 609 35.94 -15.61 -12.00
C VAL A 609 36.81 -14.72 -12.90
N GLU A 610 37.91 -15.26 -13.43
CA GLU A 610 38.84 -14.53 -14.30
C GLU A 610 38.16 -14.10 -15.61
N VAL A 611 37.39 -15.00 -16.22
CA VAL A 611 36.68 -14.71 -17.47
C VAL A 611 35.66 -13.58 -17.26
N LEU A 612 34.86 -13.63 -16.19
CA LEU A 612 33.88 -12.58 -15.89
C LEU A 612 34.53 -11.24 -15.54
N GLN A 613 35.66 -11.25 -14.83
CA GLN A 613 36.45 -10.04 -14.55
C GLN A 613 37.00 -9.41 -15.84
N SER A 614 37.57 -10.22 -16.74
CA SER A 614 38.12 -9.73 -18.01
C SER A 614 37.05 -9.10 -18.92
N ARG A 615 35.79 -9.52 -18.76
CA ARG A 615 34.63 -9.00 -19.49
C ARG A 615 33.87 -7.90 -18.74
N GLY A 616 34.30 -7.54 -17.53
CA GLY A 616 33.68 -6.49 -16.73
C GLY A 616 32.34 -6.87 -16.06
N PHE A 617 31.97 -8.15 -16.04
CA PHE A 617 30.74 -8.63 -15.39
C PHE A 617 30.89 -8.85 -13.88
N LEU A 618 32.12 -8.96 -13.40
CA LEU A 618 32.46 -9.06 -11.99
C LEU A 618 33.63 -8.14 -11.68
N LYS A 619 33.54 -7.33 -10.63
CA LYS A 619 34.60 -6.37 -10.31
C LYS A 619 35.70 -7.00 -9.43
N PRO A 620 36.99 -6.66 -9.64
CA PRO A 620 38.07 -7.07 -8.75
C PRO A 620 37.81 -6.74 -7.29
N GLU A 621 37.32 -5.54 -7.01
CA GLU A 621 37.07 -5.07 -5.65
C GLU A 621 35.98 -5.90 -4.94
N THR A 622 34.96 -6.36 -5.68
CA THR A 622 33.93 -7.26 -5.15
C THR A 622 34.53 -8.62 -4.78
N VAL A 623 35.37 -9.19 -5.65
CA VAL A 623 36.03 -10.49 -5.43
C VAL A 623 36.98 -10.43 -4.24
N GLU A 624 37.71 -9.33 -4.09
CA GLU A 624 38.64 -9.09 -2.99
C GLU A 624 37.93 -8.87 -1.64
N ALA A 625 36.74 -8.27 -1.64
CA ALA A 625 35.96 -8.04 -0.43
C ALA A 625 35.32 -9.30 0.18
N ILE A 626 35.27 -10.41 -0.58
CA ILE A 626 34.74 -11.70 -0.12
C ILE A 626 35.77 -12.36 0.80
N ALA A 627 35.43 -12.44 2.09
CA ALA A 627 36.33 -12.97 3.12
C ALA A 627 36.54 -14.48 3.00
N ASN A 628 35.48 -15.26 2.71
CA ASN A 628 35.54 -16.70 2.53
C ASN A 628 35.06 -17.09 1.13
N LYS A 629 36.01 -17.35 0.23
CA LYS A 629 35.72 -17.70 -1.18
C LYS A 629 35.07 -19.07 -1.34
N GLN A 630 35.09 -19.93 -0.33
CA GLN A 630 34.46 -21.26 -0.38
C GLN A 630 33.03 -21.27 0.17
N GLU A 631 32.62 -20.22 0.89
CA GLU A 631 31.33 -20.14 1.56
C GLU A 631 30.87 -18.68 1.61
N LEU A 632 30.22 -18.23 0.53
CA LEU A 632 29.75 -16.86 0.38
C LEU A 632 28.58 -16.58 1.31
N THR A 633 28.51 -15.35 1.81
CA THR A 633 27.33 -14.81 2.49
C THR A 633 26.26 -14.36 1.50
N ASN A 634 25.04 -14.12 1.97
CA ASN A 634 24.01 -13.48 1.14
C ASN A 634 24.48 -12.11 0.62
N GLY A 635 25.14 -11.31 1.46
CA GLY A 635 25.69 -10.01 1.09
C GLY A 635 26.71 -10.09 -0.04
N ASP A 636 27.62 -11.08 0.01
CA ASP A 636 28.59 -11.32 -1.08
C ASP A 636 27.88 -11.59 -2.41
N THR A 637 26.83 -12.43 -2.39
CA THR A 637 26.07 -12.75 -3.61
C THR A 637 25.31 -11.54 -4.16
N TYR A 638 24.83 -10.64 -3.30
CA TYR A 638 24.19 -9.39 -3.73
C TYR A 638 25.19 -8.43 -4.41
N LEU A 639 26.43 -8.36 -3.92
CA LEU A 639 27.48 -7.57 -4.56
C LEU A 639 27.83 -8.10 -5.96
N MET A 640 27.88 -9.44 -6.12
CA MET A 640 28.05 -10.05 -7.44
C MET A 640 26.89 -9.71 -8.39
N ILE A 641 25.65 -9.79 -7.93
CA ILE A 641 24.45 -9.40 -8.71
C ILE A 641 24.51 -7.93 -9.13
N ARG A 642 24.94 -7.04 -8.22
CA ARG A 642 25.13 -5.61 -8.53
C ARG A 642 26.14 -5.39 -9.64
N ASP A 643 27.25 -6.13 -9.66
CA ASP A 643 28.25 -5.99 -10.72
C ASP A 643 27.69 -6.41 -12.07
N VAL A 644 27.01 -7.56 -12.13
CA VAL A 644 26.33 -8.04 -13.35
C VAL A 644 25.28 -7.03 -13.81
N TYR A 645 24.43 -6.56 -12.90
CA TYR A 645 23.39 -5.57 -13.20
C TYR A 645 23.99 -4.31 -13.82
N ASN A 646 25.04 -3.74 -13.21
CA ASN A 646 25.68 -2.54 -13.72
C ASN A 646 26.37 -2.76 -15.08
N ALA A 647 26.86 -3.96 -15.35
CA ALA A 647 27.48 -4.29 -16.63
C ALA A 647 26.45 -4.43 -17.77
N VAL A 648 25.19 -4.80 -17.46
CA VAL A 648 24.18 -5.09 -18.48
C VAL A 648 23.03 -4.09 -18.58
N LYS A 649 22.78 -3.27 -17.56
CA LYS A 649 21.60 -2.38 -17.51
C LYS A 649 21.52 -1.40 -18.68
N ASP A 650 22.67 -0.94 -19.18
CA ASP A 650 22.78 0.05 -20.26
C ASP A 650 23.00 -0.60 -21.64
N LEU A 651 23.08 -1.95 -21.70
CA LEU A 651 23.14 -2.66 -22.97
C LEU A 651 21.78 -2.61 -23.66
N LYS A 652 21.80 -2.33 -24.96
CA LYS A 652 20.58 -2.23 -25.79
C LYS A 652 19.88 -3.57 -25.91
#